data_AF-A0A212EW05-F1
#
_entry.id   AF-A0A212EW05-F1
#
_cell.length_a   1.000
_cell.length_b   1.000
_cell.length_c   1.000
_cell.angle_alpha   90.00
_cell.angle_beta   90.00
_cell.angle_gamma   90.00
#
_symmetry.space_group_name_H-M   'P 1'
#
loop_
_entity.id
_entity.type
_entity.pdbx_description
1 polymer ?
#
loop_
_entity_poly.entity_id
_entity_poly.type
_entity_poly.pdbx_seq_one_letter_code
_entity_poly.pdbx_strand_id
1 'polypeptide(L)'
;MCKDSVVAMTTESFSGVAAKSSVGQCMAASVLLSALCERRLTVGLPAAVRHLSAKGEALFVVTCGAPPGDSATHMLDVLLRAFCIEHDIHVLEVDSERKLKRLLGVECSSSVGCVVVHSPYADPFSDSAAAPLSPNERSLVSLCEERSAPPLVRLPDNPKMLWQPLNLSDVCPPNAHMDSCTLFGYVYLNLLVKLYGGSRDKVSPETSRQEYDFIVVGAGSAGCVVANRLTENPNWKVLLLEAGGRQPDVTLSPALSTALLGSNIDWNYSTEPNGKSCLAHRNQRCPMPRGKVLGGSSTINSMSYVRGNRVDYNLWHDLGNPGWSYHDVLPFFKKSERNVNIEALDAVYHGVQGEQFVARYPYIDTPPLMLTEGYTEGGAPLRDFNGAFQEGNNQAQAFSVQGERVSTNTAFLQPIIEKRPNLVVKIESEVVKILIDDKNRAYGVDYIQSGKKYTVYAKREVIVSAGSINTPKLMMLSGIGPKEHLQDLGIPVKKDLPVGRNLHDHVTFNGMLLALPNRTSTLVSNEEILQAVVDYHDMDIKGGPMSANGPVNSICFIKSQPDLIAPDLQFQVDNIHNWRQYIEDPILYEEVAFLPTAFYDAVVIRPMNLVPKSRGYVLLNATDPHGAPLIQPNYFADRRDLIPLLYAVEFLLSLEKTPAYRARGAYYVREPLPACRDYEWGTEGYYICLAKEYTSTTYHPVGTCKMGPKEDAEAVVDSELRVYGVKYLRVIDASIMPVIIRGNTNAPTMMIAERGVDFVIRHWNKILSKQNDEDKSP
;
A
#
# COMPACT_ATOMS: atom_id res chain seq x y z
N MET A 1 3.17 -70.70 -27.92
CA MET A 1 4.26 -71.20 -28.79
C MET A 1 5.57 -70.61 -28.28
N CYS A 2 6.42 -71.49 -27.74
CA CYS A 2 7.88 -71.40 -27.53
C CYS A 2 8.47 -70.20 -26.75
N LYS A 3 9.45 -70.34 -25.86
CA LYS A 3 10.08 -71.46 -25.11
C LYS A 3 11.25 -70.82 -24.30
N ASP A 4 11.36 -71.19 -23.04
CA ASP A 4 12.54 -71.68 -22.29
C ASP A 4 13.94 -71.00 -22.31
N SER A 5 14.63 -71.21 -21.17
CA SER A 5 16.10 -71.22 -20.84
C SER A 5 16.56 -69.99 -20.01
N VAL A 6 16.81 -70.00 -18.68
CA VAL A 6 17.68 -70.85 -17.79
C VAL A 6 19.11 -70.96 -18.38
N VAL A 7 20.23 -70.59 -17.74
CA VAL A 7 20.82 -70.97 -16.44
C VAL A 7 22.00 -70.03 -16.05
N ALA A 8 22.05 -69.71 -14.76
CA ALA A 8 23.16 -69.45 -13.80
C ALA A 8 24.61 -69.14 -14.23
N MET A 9 25.26 -68.31 -13.39
CA MET A 9 26.50 -68.71 -12.71
C MET A 9 26.69 -67.96 -11.38
N THR A 10 27.31 -68.63 -10.43
CA THR A 10 27.22 -68.49 -8.98
C THR A 10 28.43 -67.77 -8.34
N THR A 11 28.15 -67.10 -7.22
CA THR A 11 28.88 -67.01 -5.92
C THR A 11 30.35 -66.58 -5.80
N GLU A 12 30.61 -66.00 -4.61
CA GLU A 12 31.88 -65.89 -3.87
C GLU A 12 32.82 -64.72 -4.26
N SER A 13 33.40 -63.91 -3.36
CA SER A 13 33.69 -64.10 -1.94
C SER A 13 34.31 -62.86 -1.25
N PHE A 14 34.43 -62.96 0.09
CA PHE A 14 35.37 -62.33 1.04
C PHE A 14 35.17 -60.88 1.55
N SER A 15 34.57 -60.85 2.74
CA SER A 15 34.91 -60.12 3.97
C SER A 15 36.23 -59.34 4.09
N GLY A 16 36.23 -58.28 4.91
CA GLY A 16 37.38 -57.99 5.78
C GLY A 16 37.57 -56.55 6.29
N VAL A 17 37.30 -56.39 7.59
CA VAL A 17 38.04 -55.54 8.55
C VAL A 17 37.79 -54.02 8.61
N ALA A 18 37.45 -53.60 9.82
CA ALA A 18 37.23 -52.26 10.30
C ALA A 18 38.52 -51.46 10.54
N ALA A 19 38.46 -50.13 10.42
CA ALA A 19 39.18 -49.21 11.30
C ALA A 19 38.60 -47.78 11.26
N LYS A 20 38.54 -47.19 12.45
CA LYS A 20 38.11 -45.83 12.81
C LYS A 20 38.91 -44.74 12.09
N SER A 21 38.26 -43.65 11.69
CA SER A 21 38.61 -42.29 12.13
C SER A 21 37.64 -41.24 11.57
N SER A 22 37.48 -40.18 12.35
CA SER A 22 36.62 -39.02 12.17
C SER A 22 37.14 -38.09 11.06
N VAL A 23 36.80 -38.34 9.80
CA VAL A 23 36.73 -37.32 8.73
C VAL A 23 35.73 -37.84 7.68
N GLY A 24 34.47 -37.39 7.69
CA GLY A 24 33.50 -37.96 6.74
C GLY A 24 32.12 -37.30 6.62
N GLN A 25 31.85 -36.19 7.31
CA GLN A 25 30.56 -35.48 7.16
C GLN A 25 30.62 -34.21 6.30
N CYS A 26 31.79 -33.85 5.74
CA CYS A 26 31.90 -32.74 4.77
C CYS A 26 32.07 -33.16 3.30
N MET A 27 32.10 -34.46 2.96
CA MET A 27 32.22 -34.88 1.55
C MET A 27 30.91 -35.27 0.87
N ALA A 28 29.82 -35.58 1.59
CA ALA A 28 28.55 -35.94 0.95
C ALA A 28 27.80 -34.72 0.36
N ALA A 29 27.86 -33.56 1.03
CA ALA A 29 27.21 -32.33 0.56
C ALA A 29 28.02 -31.61 -0.55
N SER A 30 29.36 -31.65 -0.47
CA SER A 30 30.25 -31.07 -1.47
C SER A 30 30.16 -31.80 -2.83
N VAL A 31 30.01 -33.13 -2.82
CA VAL A 31 29.89 -33.92 -4.05
C VAL A 31 28.55 -33.70 -4.77
N LEU A 32 27.47 -33.41 -4.05
CA LEU A 32 26.17 -33.07 -4.68
C LEU A 32 26.13 -31.64 -5.24
N LEU A 33 26.77 -30.68 -4.58
CA LEU A 33 26.81 -29.28 -5.05
C LEU A 33 27.75 -29.07 -6.25
N SER A 34 28.86 -29.81 -6.33
CA SER A 34 29.70 -29.79 -7.55
C SER A 34 29.07 -30.50 -8.74
N ALA A 35 28.18 -31.47 -8.53
CA ALA A 35 27.54 -32.25 -9.61
C ALA A 35 26.38 -31.52 -10.32
N LEU A 36 25.82 -30.46 -9.72
CA LEU A 36 24.79 -29.63 -10.36
C LEU A 36 25.35 -28.59 -11.33
N CYS A 37 26.63 -28.19 -11.19
CA CYS A 37 27.27 -27.21 -12.07
C CYS A 37 27.89 -27.81 -13.34
N GLU A 38 28.24 -29.10 -13.35
CA GLU A 38 28.82 -29.75 -14.53
C GLU A 38 27.96 -30.97 -14.89
N ARG A 39 27.15 -30.86 -15.95
CA ARG A 39 26.23 -31.90 -16.46
C ARG A 39 26.92 -33.21 -16.89
N ARG A 40 27.66 -33.92 -16.03
CA ARG A 40 28.32 -35.20 -16.33
C ARG A 40 28.40 -36.14 -15.11
N LEU A 41 27.87 -37.35 -15.34
CA LEU A 41 27.89 -38.60 -14.55
C LEU A 41 27.01 -38.63 -13.28
N THR A 42 25.95 -39.45 -13.16
CA THR A 42 25.66 -40.88 -13.49
C THR A 42 26.42 -41.96 -12.71
N VAL A 43 26.80 -41.74 -11.44
CA VAL A 43 27.09 -42.85 -10.51
C VAL A 43 26.67 -42.47 -9.09
N GLY A 44 25.75 -43.22 -8.48
CA GLY A 44 25.33 -43.07 -7.07
C GLY A 44 23.88 -42.64 -6.84
N LEU A 45 23.24 -41.96 -7.79
CA LEU A 45 21.84 -41.50 -7.71
C LEU A 45 20.83 -42.63 -7.43
N PRO A 46 20.95 -43.84 -8.03
CA PRO A 46 20.02 -44.94 -7.78
C PRO A 46 20.11 -45.54 -6.36
N ALA A 47 21.23 -45.36 -5.66
CA ALA A 47 21.41 -45.81 -4.29
C ALA A 47 20.86 -44.78 -3.30
N ALA A 48 21.02 -43.48 -3.60
CA ALA A 48 20.46 -42.38 -2.81
C ALA A 48 18.93 -42.36 -2.84
N VAL A 49 18.32 -42.49 -4.03
CA VAL A 49 16.85 -42.54 -4.18
C VAL A 49 16.26 -43.76 -3.47
N ARG A 50 16.91 -44.93 -3.55
CA ARG A 50 16.49 -46.14 -2.83
C ARG A 50 16.66 -46.02 -1.30
N HIS A 51 17.72 -45.37 -0.83
CA HIS A 51 17.94 -45.17 0.61
C HIS A 51 16.93 -44.21 1.24
N LEU A 52 16.55 -43.14 0.52
CA LEU A 52 15.59 -42.13 0.98
C LEU A 52 14.14 -42.62 0.87
N SER A 53 13.81 -43.35 -0.19
CA SER A 53 12.48 -43.97 -0.36
C SER A 53 12.19 -45.07 0.68
N ALA A 54 13.21 -45.83 1.09
CA ALA A 54 13.07 -46.87 2.13
C ALA A 54 12.89 -46.31 3.56
N LYS A 55 13.12 -45.01 3.78
CA LYS A 55 12.95 -44.33 5.08
C LYS A 55 11.64 -43.54 5.18
N GLY A 56 10.85 -43.47 4.12
CA GLY A 56 9.58 -42.71 4.09
C GLY A 56 9.77 -41.20 4.05
N GLU A 57 10.94 -40.70 3.60
CA GLU A 57 11.33 -39.29 3.75
C GLU A 57 11.21 -38.44 2.47
N ALA A 58 10.67 -38.93 1.34
CA ALA A 58 10.49 -38.10 0.13
C ALA A 58 9.51 -38.68 -0.92
N LEU A 59 8.74 -37.79 -1.58
CA LEU A 59 7.92 -38.05 -2.79
C LEU A 59 8.66 -37.51 -4.04
N PHE A 60 8.74 -38.29 -5.12
CA PHE A 60 9.41 -37.88 -6.36
C PHE A 60 8.46 -37.89 -7.56
N VAL A 61 8.50 -36.84 -8.37
CA VAL A 61 7.84 -36.75 -9.69
C VAL A 61 8.93 -36.73 -10.76
N VAL A 62 8.89 -37.70 -11.68
CA VAL A 62 9.88 -37.81 -12.76
C VAL A 62 9.24 -37.38 -14.08
N THR A 63 9.77 -36.33 -14.70
CA THR A 63 9.28 -35.78 -15.97
C THR A 63 10.28 -36.06 -17.11
N CYS A 64 9.77 -36.24 -18.33
CA CYS A 64 10.60 -36.40 -19.53
C CYS A 64 10.53 -35.10 -20.33
N GLY A 65 11.67 -34.46 -20.59
CA GLY A 65 11.72 -33.14 -21.22
C GLY A 65 11.14 -33.11 -22.64
N ALA A 66 10.34 -32.09 -22.94
CA ALA A 66 9.79 -31.85 -24.28
C ALA A 66 10.84 -31.23 -25.22
N PRO A 67 10.78 -31.47 -26.55
CA PRO A 67 11.67 -30.83 -27.49
C PRO A 67 11.46 -29.31 -27.52
N PRO A 68 12.51 -28.50 -27.80
CA PRO A 68 12.40 -27.04 -27.78
C PRO A 68 11.43 -26.53 -28.84
N GLY A 69 10.47 -25.69 -28.46
CA GLY A 69 9.63 -24.92 -29.40
C GLY A 69 8.11 -24.99 -29.20
N ASP A 70 7.61 -25.74 -28.21
CA ASP A 70 6.16 -25.87 -27.95
C ASP A 70 5.76 -25.13 -26.65
N SER A 71 5.11 -23.97 -26.79
CA SER A 71 4.86 -23.01 -25.70
C SER A 71 3.84 -23.51 -24.66
N ALA A 72 2.86 -24.32 -25.08
CA ALA A 72 1.88 -24.91 -24.18
C ALA A 72 2.52 -25.93 -23.22
N THR A 73 3.52 -26.66 -23.72
CA THR A 73 4.22 -27.71 -22.98
C THR A 73 5.23 -27.12 -21.98
N HIS A 74 5.82 -25.96 -22.29
CA HIS A 74 6.66 -25.21 -21.35
C HIS A 74 5.86 -24.64 -20.18
N MET A 75 4.66 -24.12 -20.44
CA MET A 75 3.76 -23.61 -19.42
C MET A 75 3.29 -24.72 -18.46
N LEU A 76 3.00 -25.92 -18.98
CA LEU A 76 2.66 -27.08 -18.15
C LEU A 76 3.81 -27.50 -17.22
N ASP A 77 5.06 -27.46 -17.70
CA ASP A 77 6.25 -27.79 -16.92
C ASP A 77 6.52 -26.76 -15.80
N VAL A 78 6.31 -25.47 -16.09
CA VAL A 78 6.40 -24.40 -15.08
C VAL A 78 5.32 -24.56 -14.00
N LEU A 79 4.08 -24.88 -14.38
CA LEU A 79 2.97 -25.12 -13.47
C LEU A 79 3.19 -26.37 -12.59
N LEU A 80 3.69 -27.47 -13.17
CA LEU A 80 3.98 -28.69 -12.42
C LEU A 80 5.11 -28.47 -11.41
N ARG A 81 6.14 -27.70 -11.78
CA ARG A 81 7.24 -27.32 -10.87
C ARG A 81 6.77 -26.44 -9.72
N ALA A 82 5.90 -25.46 -9.99
CA ALA A 82 5.33 -24.61 -8.95
C ALA A 82 4.52 -25.43 -7.93
N PHE A 83 3.65 -26.32 -8.41
CA PHE A 83 2.85 -27.22 -7.57
C PHE A 83 3.74 -28.18 -6.74
N CYS A 84 4.78 -28.76 -7.34
CA CYS A 84 5.68 -29.66 -6.63
C CYS A 84 6.50 -28.94 -5.55
N ILE A 85 6.89 -27.68 -5.77
CA ILE A 85 7.60 -26.85 -4.78
C ILE A 85 6.68 -26.49 -3.61
N GLU A 86 5.41 -26.20 -3.87
CA GLU A 86 4.42 -25.86 -2.84
C GLU A 86 4.13 -27.03 -1.88
N HIS A 87 4.32 -28.27 -2.34
CA HIS A 87 4.01 -29.49 -1.58
C HIS A 87 5.24 -30.33 -1.18
N ASP A 88 6.45 -29.79 -1.25
CA ASP A 88 7.71 -30.49 -0.92
C ASP A 88 7.93 -31.79 -1.73
N ILE A 89 7.48 -31.79 -2.99
CA ILE A 89 7.62 -32.89 -3.94
C ILE A 89 8.85 -32.64 -4.81
N HIS A 90 9.80 -33.58 -4.83
CA HIS A 90 11.04 -33.41 -5.59
C HIS A 90 10.86 -33.81 -7.06
N VAL A 91 11.14 -32.87 -7.96
CA VAL A 91 11.06 -33.09 -9.42
C VAL A 91 12.42 -33.57 -9.95
N LEU A 92 12.44 -34.73 -10.59
CA LEU A 92 13.61 -35.27 -11.29
C LEU A 92 13.38 -35.21 -12.80
N GLU A 93 14.17 -34.37 -13.46
CA GLU A 93 14.07 -34.15 -14.90
C GLU A 93 15.00 -35.10 -15.65
N VAL A 94 14.46 -35.82 -16.64
CA VAL A 94 15.23 -36.76 -17.44
C VAL A 94 15.20 -36.34 -18.91
N ASP A 95 16.38 -36.20 -19.50
CA ASP A 95 16.61 -35.71 -20.86
C ASP A 95 16.33 -36.74 -21.96
N SER A 96 15.89 -37.96 -21.60
CA SER A 96 15.41 -38.94 -22.58
C SER A 96 14.61 -40.08 -21.92
N GLU A 97 13.63 -40.58 -22.68
CA GLU A 97 12.81 -41.73 -22.33
C GLU A 97 13.65 -43.00 -22.08
N ARG A 98 14.79 -43.12 -22.76
CA ARG A 98 15.77 -44.21 -22.59
C ARG A 98 16.44 -44.20 -21.22
N LYS A 99 16.65 -43.01 -20.62
CA LYS A 99 17.16 -42.86 -19.25
C LYS A 99 16.06 -43.05 -18.22
N LEU A 100 14.85 -42.59 -18.48
CA LEU A 100 13.67 -42.84 -17.64
C LEU A 100 13.43 -44.35 -17.45
N LYS A 101 13.45 -45.12 -18.55
CA LYS A 101 13.33 -46.59 -18.54
C LYS A 101 14.45 -47.27 -17.75
N ARG A 102 15.68 -46.74 -17.76
CA ARG A 102 16.80 -47.25 -16.95
C ARG A 102 16.64 -46.93 -15.45
N LEU A 103 15.99 -45.82 -15.12
CA LEU A 103 15.79 -45.36 -13.73
C LEU A 103 14.65 -46.09 -13.03
N LEU A 104 13.55 -46.36 -13.76
CA LEU A 104 12.28 -46.83 -13.17
C LEU A 104 11.83 -48.21 -13.65
N GLY A 105 12.41 -48.76 -14.72
CA GLY A 105 12.09 -50.10 -15.23
C GLY A 105 10.75 -50.20 -15.97
N VAL A 106 10.07 -49.09 -16.25
CA VAL A 106 8.76 -49.03 -16.93
C VAL A 106 8.90 -48.48 -18.35
N GLU A 107 8.14 -49.00 -19.32
CA GLU A 107 7.96 -48.41 -20.66
C GLU A 107 6.79 -47.42 -20.66
N CYS A 108 7.01 -46.18 -21.09
CA CYS A 108 5.92 -45.22 -21.34
C CYS A 108 5.48 -45.30 -22.81
N SER A 109 4.17 -45.21 -23.05
CA SER A 109 3.60 -45.13 -24.40
C SER A 109 2.87 -43.79 -24.57
N SER A 110 3.61 -42.69 -24.62
CA SER A 110 3.24 -41.38 -25.20
C SER A 110 4.22 -40.29 -24.72
N SER A 111 4.30 -39.20 -25.49
CA SER A 111 5.29 -38.11 -25.35
C SER A 111 5.14 -37.22 -24.11
N VAL A 112 4.25 -37.54 -23.16
CA VAL A 112 4.19 -36.92 -21.83
C VAL A 112 3.72 -37.97 -20.82
N GLY A 113 4.63 -38.46 -19.97
CA GLY A 113 4.30 -39.42 -18.92
C GLY A 113 4.94 -39.03 -17.60
N CYS A 114 4.13 -38.80 -16.56
CA CYS A 114 4.59 -38.68 -15.18
C CYS A 114 4.50 -40.08 -14.52
N VAL A 115 5.56 -40.51 -13.83
CA VAL A 115 5.56 -41.77 -13.07
C VAL A 115 5.72 -41.47 -11.59
N VAL A 116 4.77 -41.93 -10.77
CA VAL A 116 4.80 -41.87 -9.30
C VAL A 116 5.18 -43.25 -8.76
N VAL A 117 6.17 -43.34 -7.85
CA VAL A 117 6.67 -44.61 -7.30
C VAL A 117 6.27 -44.77 -5.83
N HIS A 118 5.61 -45.88 -5.48
CA HIS A 118 5.32 -46.28 -4.09
C HIS A 118 5.49 -47.81 -3.92
N SER A 119 5.92 -48.29 -2.74
CA SER A 119 6.09 -49.73 -2.43
C SER A 119 5.24 -50.18 -1.22
N PRO A 120 4.57 -51.35 -1.22
CA PRO A 120 3.64 -51.76 -0.15
C PRO A 120 4.19 -52.88 0.77
N TYR A 121 3.80 -52.89 2.06
CA TYR A 121 3.73 -54.09 2.92
C TYR A 121 2.60 -53.93 3.95
N ALA A 122 1.84 -55.00 4.21
CA ALA A 122 0.58 -55.03 4.98
C ALA A 122 0.69 -55.91 6.24
N ASP A 123 -0.14 -55.66 7.26
CA ASP A 123 -0.59 -56.70 8.22
C ASP A 123 -2.00 -56.37 8.78
N PRO A 124 -2.85 -57.37 9.12
CA PRO A 124 -4.30 -57.25 9.32
C PRO A 124 -4.71 -57.21 10.80
N PHE A 125 -6.01 -57.05 11.05
CA PHE A 125 -6.76 -57.09 12.31
C PHE A 125 -7.13 -55.73 12.95
N SER A 126 -8.32 -55.22 12.64
CA SER A 126 -9.47 -55.30 13.57
C SER A 126 -10.68 -54.51 13.04
N ASP A 127 -11.86 -55.07 13.31
CA ASP A 127 -13.16 -54.71 12.75
C ASP A 127 -14.05 -53.92 13.74
N SER A 128 -14.94 -53.12 13.13
CA SER A 128 -16.26 -52.64 13.59
C SER A 128 -16.36 -51.25 14.24
N ALA A 129 -17.42 -50.44 14.03
CA ALA A 129 -18.24 -50.12 12.84
C ALA A 129 -19.12 -48.91 13.20
N ALA A 130 -18.88 -47.77 12.55
CA ALA A 130 -19.85 -46.71 12.27
C ALA A 130 -19.76 -46.42 10.75
N ALA A 131 -20.84 -45.96 10.11
CA ALA A 131 -20.94 -45.88 8.64
C ALA A 131 -19.80 -45.02 8.01
N PRO A 132 -19.25 -45.41 6.85
CA PRO A 132 -17.80 -45.36 6.65
C PRO A 132 -17.36 -44.32 5.61
N LEU A 133 -16.42 -43.43 5.95
CA LEU A 133 -15.61 -42.70 4.96
C LEU A 133 -14.94 -43.71 3.99
N SER A 134 -14.73 -43.38 2.71
CA SER A 134 -14.03 -44.27 1.77
C SER A 134 -12.62 -44.63 2.30
N PRO A 135 -12.01 -45.76 1.88
CA PRO A 135 -10.68 -46.17 2.37
C PRO A 135 -9.60 -45.09 2.22
N ASN A 136 -9.74 -44.23 1.21
CA ASN A 136 -8.84 -43.09 0.99
C ASN A 136 -9.13 -41.93 1.96
N GLU A 137 -10.41 -41.59 2.17
CA GLU A 137 -10.82 -40.49 3.07
C GLU A 137 -10.54 -40.83 4.54
N ARG A 138 -10.70 -42.10 4.93
CA ARG A 138 -10.38 -42.55 6.29
C ARG A 138 -8.88 -42.60 6.55
N SER A 139 -8.08 -42.96 5.53
CA SER A 139 -6.61 -42.92 5.60
C SER A 139 -6.10 -41.49 5.72
N LEU A 140 -6.69 -40.53 4.97
CA LEU A 140 -6.32 -39.12 5.04
C LEU A 140 -6.62 -38.49 6.40
N VAL A 141 -7.80 -38.75 6.98
CA VAL A 141 -8.20 -38.15 8.27
C VAL A 141 -7.41 -38.76 9.45
N SER A 142 -7.12 -40.08 9.44
CA SER A 142 -6.32 -40.68 10.51
C SER A 142 -4.80 -40.40 10.40
N LEU A 143 -4.30 -40.05 9.20
CA LEU A 143 -2.91 -39.59 9.01
C LEU A 143 -2.66 -38.20 9.59
N CYS A 144 -3.69 -37.38 9.77
CA CYS A 144 -3.58 -36.02 10.30
C CYS A 144 -3.72 -35.92 11.83
N GLU A 145 -4.44 -36.84 12.50
CA GLU A 145 -4.84 -36.62 13.90
C GLU A 145 -4.03 -37.40 14.96
N GLU A 146 -3.17 -38.37 14.60
CA GLU A 146 -2.28 -39.03 15.56
C GLU A 146 -0.80 -38.82 15.22
N ARG A 147 -0.28 -37.62 15.51
CA ARG A 147 1.12 -37.40 15.91
C ARG A 147 1.28 -36.04 16.60
N SER A 148 0.93 -36.02 17.88
CA SER A 148 1.52 -35.08 18.84
C SER A 148 2.99 -35.47 19.05
N ALA A 149 3.89 -34.88 18.26
CA ALA A 149 5.32 -34.87 18.52
C ALA A 149 5.87 -33.46 18.21
N PRO A 150 6.74 -32.90 19.07
CA PRO A 150 7.25 -31.54 18.90
C PRO A 150 8.11 -31.46 17.63
N PRO A 151 8.11 -30.33 16.91
CA PRO A 151 8.85 -30.23 15.65
C PRO A 151 10.35 -30.36 15.93
N LEU A 152 10.91 -31.51 15.55
CA LEU A 152 12.35 -31.73 15.41
C LEU A 152 12.73 -31.15 14.05
N VAL A 153 13.48 -30.05 14.09
CA VAL A 153 13.75 -29.09 13.01
C VAL A 153 12.62 -28.06 12.84
N ARG A 154 12.75 -26.94 13.56
CA ARG A 154 12.22 -25.68 13.05
C ARG A 154 12.87 -25.46 11.69
N LEU A 155 12.08 -25.59 10.62
CA LEU A 155 12.34 -24.79 9.43
C LEU A 155 12.58 -23.36 9.92
N PRO A 156 13.61 -22.63 9.44
CA PRO A 156 13.67 -21.20 9.73
C PRO A 156 12.29 -20.65 9.40
N ASP A 157 11.68 -19.91 10.35
CA ASP A 157 10.38 -19.28 10.16
C ASP A 157 10.35 -18.77 8.71
N ASN A 158 9.53 -19.38 7.86
CA ASN A 158 9.37 -18.97 6.47
C ASN A 158 9.27 -17.45 6.52
N PRO A 159 10.24 -16.67 5.98
CA PRO A 159 10.44 -15.28 6.37
C PRO A 159 9.08 -14.62 6.30
N LYS A 160 8.55 -14.27 7.48
CA LYS A 160 7.14 -13.96 7.70
C LYS A 160 6.74 -13.01 6.58
N MET A 161 5.98 -13.50 5.60
CA MET A 161 5.72 -12.78 4.35
C MET A 161 5.09 -11.44 4.73
N LEU A 162 5.85 -10.34 4.55
CA LEU A 162 5.50 -9.06 5.18
C LEU A 162 4.38 -8.36 4.41
N TRP A 163 4.37 -8.53 3.10
CA TRP A 163 3.31 -8.03 2.23
C TRP A 163 2.44 -9.17 1.71
N GLN A 164 1.14 -8.97 1.84
CA GLN A 164 0.11 -9.85 1.30
C GLN A 164 -0.77 -9.01 0.38
N PRO A 165 -0.83 -9.31 -0.94
CA PRO A 165 -1.67 -8.57 -1.87
C PRO A 165 -3.15 -8.78 -1.58
N LEU A 166 -3.98 -8.05 -2.33
CA LEU A 166 -5.42 -8.32 -2.40
C LEU A 166 -5.69 -9.81 -2.69
N ASN A 167 -6.63 -10.40 -1.96
CA ASN A 167 -7.08 -11.77 -2.21
C ASN A 167 -8.01 -11.81 -3.43
N LEU A 168 -7.50 -12.27 -4.57
CA LEU A 168 -8.28 -12.34 -5.81
C LEU A 168 -9.49 -13.25 -5.70
N SER A 169 -9.45 -14.30 -4.87
CA SER A 169 -10.58 -15.21 -4.69
C SER A 169 -11.78 -14.53 -4.02
N ASP A 170 -11.57 -13.45 -3.28
CA ASP A 170 -12.65 -12.68 -2.62
C ASP A 170 -13.27 -11.65 -3.59
N VAL A 171 -12.54 -11.26 -4.63
CA VAL A 171 -12.90 -10.12 -5.49
C VAL A 171 -13.33 -10.56 -6.89
N CYS A 172 -12.60 -11.48 -7.50
CA CYS A 172 -12.81 -11.97 -8.86
C CYS A 172 -13.94 -13.02 -8.91
N PRO A 173 -15.02 -12.75 -9.66
CA PRO A 173 -16.03 -13.76 -9.94
C PRO A 173 -15.46 -14.97 -10.70
N PRO A 174 -16.02 -16.20 -10.55
CA PRO A 174 -15.52 -17.41 -11.19
C PRO A 174 -15.40 -17.36 -12.74
N ASN A 175 -16.19 -16.51 -13.39
CA ASN A 175 -16.20 -16.35 -14.86
C ASN A 175 -15.69 -14.97 -15.30
N ALA A 176 -14.92 -14.27 -14.47
CA ALA A 176 -14.38 -12.96 -14.84
C ALA A 176 -13.32 -13.11 -15.94
N HIS A 177 -13.44 -12.30 -16.99
CA HIS A 177 -12.52 -12.28 -18.13
C HIS A 177 -11.48 -11.15 -18.06
N MET A 178 -11.41 -10.43 -16.93
CA MET A 178 -10.41 -9.38 -16.73
C MET A 178 -9.01 -9.96 -16.66
N ASP A 179 -8.03 -9.28 -17.25
CA ASP A 179 -6.64 -9.74 -17.29
C ASP A 179 -6.11 -10.04 -15.88
N SER A 180 -6.44 -9.15 -14.92
CA SER A 180 -6.18 -9.29 -13.49
C SER A 180 -6.84 -10.50 -12.81
N CYS A 181 -7.97 -10.99 -13.32
CA CYS A 181 -8.69 -12.15 -12.78
C CYS A 181 -8.36 -13.46 -13.51
N THR A 182 -7.45 -13.44 -14.48
CA THR A 182 -6.96 -14.65 -15.15
C THR A 182 -5.77 -15.28 -14.42
N LEU A 183 -5.31 -16.45 -14.89
CA LEU A 183 -4.07 -17.09 -14.42
C LEU A 183 -2.88 -16.12 -14.42
N PHE A 184 -2.81 -15.20 -15.38
CA PHE A 184 -1.76 -14.18 -15.42
C PHE A 184 -1.75 -13.30 -14.17
N GLY A 185 -2.91 -12.82 -13.72
CA GLY A 185 -3.03 -12.00 -12.51
C GLY A 185 -2.50 -12.71 -11.26
N TYR A 186 -2.84 -13.99 -11.09
CA TYR A 186 -2.32 -14.83 -10.00
C TYR A 186 -0.79 -14.99 -10.09
N VAL A 187 -0.25 -15.30 -11.27
CA VAL A 187 1.20 -15.44 -11.50
C VAL A 187 1.91 -14.12 -11.21
N TYR A 188 1.36 -13.00 -11.66
CA TYR A 188 1.89 -11.66 -11.45
C TYR A 188 1.98 -11.30 -9.96
N LEU A 189 0.90 -11.50 -9.19
CA LEU A 189 0.91 -11.23 -7.75
C LEU A 189 1.89 -12.13 -6.99
N ASN A 190 1.96 -13.42 -7.35
CA ASN A 190 2.93 -14.34 -6.77
C ASN A 190 4.38 -13.92 -7.07
N LEU A 191 4.65 -13.41 -8.28
CA LEU A 191 5.95 -12.84 -8.63
C LEU A 191 6.26 -11.61 -7.75
N LEU A 192 5.30 -10.70 -7.56
CA LEU A 192 5.48 -9.54 -6.69
C LEU A 192 5.77 -9.96 -5.25
N VAL A 193 5.02 -10.92 -4.70
CA VAL A 193 5.26 -11.45 -3.36
C VAL A 193 6.67 -12.03 -3.24
N LYS A 194 7.11 -12.82 -4.23
CA LYS A 194 8.42 -13.47 -4.21
C LYS A 194 9.58 -12.48 -4.28
N LEU A 195 9.48 -11.46 -5.13
CA LEU A 195 10.54 -10.48 -5.35
C LEU A 195 10.51 -9.33 -4.32
N TYR A 196 9.32 -8.87 -3.95
CA TYR A 196 9.13 -7.63 -3.21
C TYR A 196 8.37 -7.78 -1.88
N GLY A 197 8.03 -9.01 -1.48
CA GLY A 197 7.34 -9.30 -0.22
C GLY A 197 8.19 -9.10 1.04
N GLY A 198 9.49 -8.81 0.87
CA GLY A 198 10.42 -8.46 1.93
C GLY A 198 10.32 -6.99 2.38
N SER A 199 11.30 -6.56 3.17
CA SER A 199 11.41 -5.18 3.66
C SER A 199 12.86 -4.87 4.01
N ARG A 200 13.38 -3.76 3.49
CA ARG A 200 14.65 -3.18 3.95
C ARG A 200 14.58 -2.39 5.27
N ASP A 201 13.39 -2.16 5.83
CA ASP A 201 13.24 -1.48 7.12
C ASP A 201 13.89 -2.23 8.27
N LYS A 202 14.57 -1.45 9.12
CA LYS A 202 15.02 -1.87 10.44
C LYS A 202 14.06 -1.35 11.49
N VAL A 203 13.98 -2.04 12.63
CA VAL A 203 13.14 -1.63 13.77
C VAL A 203 14.04 -1.43 14.99
N SER A 204 13.68 -0.50 15.87
CA SER A 204 14.41 -0.24 17.11
C SER A 204 14.63 -1.54 17.91
N PRO A 205 15.78 -1.70 18.57
CA PRO A 205 15.98 -2.80 19.51
C PRO A 205 14.90 -2.75 20.61
N GLU A 206 14.39 -3.91 21.02
CA GLU A 206 13.38 -4.05 22.07
C GLU A 206 13.91 -3.52 23.42
N THR A 207 13.78 -2.22 23.64
CA THR A 207 14.02 -1.57 24.92
C THR A 207 12.70 -1.06 25.43
N SER A 208 11.99 -1.92 26.18
CA SER A 208 10.72 -1.55 26.79
C SER A 208 10.98 -0.63 27.99
N ARG A 209 10.56 0.63 27.88
CA ARG A 209 10.37 1.51 29.04
C ARG A 209 8.88 1.60 29.31
N GLN A 210 8.51 1.77 30.57
CA GLN A 210 7.11 2.05 30.93
C GLN A 210 6.77 3.54 30.77
N GLU A 211 7.78 4.41 30.64
CA GLU A 211 7.59 5.86 30.69
C GLU A 211 8.53 6.59 29.71
N TYR A 212 7.97 7.57 29.00
CA TYR A 212 8.63 8.40 27.99
C TYR A 212 8.29 9.88 28.22
N ASP A 213 9.09 10.79 27.66
CA ASP A 213 8.71 12.21 27.66
C ASP A 213 7.49 12.42 26.77
N PHE A 214 7.56 11.91 25.54
CA PHE A 214 6.50 12.02 24.56
C PHE A 214 6.09 10.64 24.03
N ILE A 215 4.79 10.46 23.84
CA ILE A 215 4.22 9.34 23.10
C ILE A 215 3.59 9.90 21.83
N VAL A 216 4.05 9.45 20.66
CA VAL A 216 3.49 9.77 19.35
C VAL A 216 2.68 8.57 18.87
N VAL A 217 1.41 8.81 18.53
CA VAL A 217 0.46 7.76 18.12
C VAL A 217 0.23 7.84 16.61
N GLY A 218 0.66 6.80 15.89
CA GLY A 218 0.62 6.70 14.43
C GLY A 218 1.92 7.18 13.80
N ALA A 219 2.59 6.31 13.04
CA ALA A 219 3.79 6.60 12.25
C ALA A 219 3.43 6.92 10.79
N GLY A 220 2.39 7.72 10.58
CA GLY A 220 1.99 8.21 9.27
C GLY A 220 2.84 9.38 8.76
N SER A 221 2.33 10.09 7.76
CA SER A 221 3.01 11.27 7.17
C SER A 221 3.45 12.29 8.22
N ALA A 222 2.57 12.61 9.19
CA ALA A 222 2.89 13.54 10.27
C ALA A 222 3.73 12.89 11.38
N GLY A 223 3.34 11.71 11.85
CA GLY A 223 3.97 11.07 13.01
C GLY A 223 5.46 10.77 12.83
N CYS A 224 5.89 10.39 11.62
CA CYS A 224 7.30 10.22 11.28
C CYS A 224 8.11 11.51 11.48
N VAL A 225 7.56 12.65 11.02
CA VAL A 225 8.19 13.97 11.16
C VAL A 225 8.21 14.39 12.64
N VAL A 226 7.09 14.19 13.36
CA VAL A 226 7.00 14.50 14.79
C VAL A 226 8.07 13.77 15.60
N ALA A 227 8.16 12.45 15.43
CA ALA A 227 9.14 11.63 16.14
C ALA A 227 10.59 12.02 15.78
N ASN A 228 10.88 12.32 14.52
CA ASN A 228 12.19 12.80 14.12
C ASN A 228 12.53 14.12 14.82
N ARG A 229 11.68 15.14 14.71
CA ARG A 229 11.99 16.48 15.26
C ARG A 229 12.09 16.49 16.78
N LEU A 230 11.23 15.77 17.50
CA LEU A 230 11.32 15.70 18.97
C LEU A 230 12.61 15.02 19.44
N THR A 231 13.11 14.04 18.69
CA THR A 231 14.31 13.28 19.07
C THR A 231 15.62 13.98 18.72
N GLU A 232 15.57 15.11 18.02
CA GLU A 232 16.72 16.01 17.86
C GLU A 232 17.23 16.51 19.22
N ASN A 233 16.35 16.62 20.23
CA ASN A 233 16.75 16.84 21.61
C ASN A 233 17.12 15.51 22.27
N PRO A 234 18.41 15.23 22.56
CA PRO A 234 18.84 13.96 23.14
C PRO A 234 18.29 13.71 24.55
N ASN A 235 17.82 14.75 25.24
CA ASN A 235 17.24 14.66 26.57
C ASN A 235 15.77 14.23 26.57
N TRP A 236 15.11 14.21 25.41
CA TRP A 236 13.72 13.79 25.31
C TRP A 236 13.62 12.36 24.79
N LYS A 237 12.96 11.52 25.58
CA LYS A 237 12.67 10.12 25.24
C LYS A 237 11.33 10.05 24.53
N VAL A 238 11.31 9.55 23.30
CA VAL A 238 10.11 9.51 22.47
C VAL A 238 9.77 8.06 22.13
N LEU A 239 8.51 7.70 22.37
CA LEU A 239 7.92 6.45 21.88
C LEU A 239 7.00 6.76 20.70
N LEU A 240 7.22 6.07 19.58
CA LEU A 240 6.33 6.09 18.41
C LEU A 240 5.63 4.73 18.30
N LEU A 241 4.29 4.75 18.29
CA LEU A 241 3.45 3.54 18.18
C LEU A 241 2.76 3.52 16.82
N GLU A 242 2.92 2.45 16.05
CA GLU A 242 2.29 2.24 14.75
C GLU A 242 1.50 0.94 14.73
N ALA A 243 0.25 0.99 14.23
CA ALA A 243 -0.62 -0.18 14.13
C ALA A 243 -0.18 -1.15 13.03
N GLY A 244 0.43 -0.64 11.97
CA GLY A 244 0.97 -1.40 10.85
C GLY A 244 2.37 -1.98 11.08
N GLY A 245 2.79 -2.79 10.12
CA GLY A 245 4.12 -3.40 10.09
C GLY A 245 5.20 -2.53 9.45
N ARG A 246 6.31 -3.18 9.09
CA ARG A 246 7.39 -2.57 8.29
C ARG A 246 6.92 -2.22 6.89
N GLN A 247 7.54 -1.21 6.28
CA GLN A 247 7.33 -0.87 4.88
C GLN A 247 7.89 -1.97 3.95
N PRO A 248 7.06 -2.67 3.17
CA PRO A 248 7.55 -3.70 2.27
C PRO A 248 8.19 -3.13 1.01
N ASP A 249 9.08 -3.90 0.38
CA ASP A 249 9.87 -3.44 -0.77
C ASP A 249 9.01 -3.18 -2.03
N VAL A 250 7.82 -3.80 -2.12
CA VAL A 250 6.86 -3.55 -3.23
C VAL A 250 6.43 -2.08 -3.31
N THR A 251 6.46 -1.38 -2.16
CA THR A 251 6.08 0.04 -2.08
C THR A 251 7.09 0.96 -2.76
N LEU A 252 8.31 0.48 -3.02
CA LEU A 252 9.42 1.29 -3.53
C LEU A 252 9.24 1.63 -5.01
N SER A 253 8.67 0.72 -5.81
CA SER A 253 8.41 0.99 -7.22
C SER A 253 7.24 1.95 -7.39
N PRO A 254 7.43 3.11 -8.05
CA PRO A 254 6.34 4.02 -8.36
C PRO A 254 5.21 3.37 -9.18
N ALA A 255 5.56 2.48 -10.11
CA ALA A 255 4.60 1.82 -11.00
C ALA A 255 3.71 0.78 -10.28
N LEU A 256 4.08 0.34 -9.08
CA LEU A 256 3.31 -0.64 -8.30
C LEU A 256 2.34 0.02 -7.32
N SER A 257 2.13 1.34 -7.40
CA SER A 257 1.36 2.09 -6.41
C SER A 257 -0.08 1.61 -6.22
N THR A 258 -0.72 1.11 -7.28
CA THR A 258 -2.11 0.60 -7.22
C THR A 258 -2.20 -0.82 -6.66
N ALA A 259 -1.15 -1.65 -6.79
CA ALA A 259 -1.07 -2.99 -6.18
C ALA A 259 -1.09 -2.97 -4.64
N LEU A 260 -0.83 -1.81 -4.04
CA LEU A 260 -0.80 -1.62 -2.59
C LEU A 260 -2.21 -1.52 -1.99
N LEU A 261 -3.22 -1.16 -2.79
CA LEU A 261 -4.58 -0.96 -2.34
C LEU A 261 -5.26 -2.31 -2.07
N GLY A 262 -6.00 -2.42 -0.96
CA GLY A 262 -6.63 -3.68 -0.54
C GLY A 262 -5.67 -4.77 -0.03
N SER A 263 -4.36 -4.49 0.03
CA SER A 263 -3.35 -5.37 0.63
C SER A 263 -3.34 -5.27 2.16
N ASN A 264 -2.55 -6.11 2.85
CA ASN A 264 -2.45 -6.07 4.31
C ASN A 264 -1.85 -4.78 4.92
N ILE A 265 -1.22 -3.94 4.09
CA ILE A 265 -0.72 -2.61 4.49
C ILE A 265 -1.72 -1.48 4.22
N ASP A 266 -2.94 -1.82 3.80
CA ASP A 266 -4.08 -0.92 3.70
C ASP A 266 -5.06 -1.22 4.84
N TRP A 267 -5.60 -0.18 5.47
CA TRP A 267 -6.74 -0.31 6.38
C TRP A 267 -8.01 -0.80 5.68
N ASN A 268 -8.08 -0.63 4.36
CA ASN A 268 -9.17 -1.06 3.50
C ASN A 268 -10.55 -0.54 3.97
N TYR A 269 -10.61 0.75 4.31
CA TYR A 269 -11.86 1.38 4.72
C TYR A 269 -12.80 1.58 3.53
N SER A 270 -14.08 1.71 3.84
CA SER A 270 -15.12 2.12 2.89
C SER A 270 -16.06 3.12 3.54
N THR A 271 -16.75 3.93 2.72
CA THR A 271 -17.77 4.85 3.21
C THR A 271 -19.07 4.12 3.54
N GLU A 272 -19.94 4.78 4.31
CA GLU A 272 -21.33 4.36 4.46
C GLU A 272 -22.18 4.78 3.24
N PRO A 273 -23.14 3.95 2.80
CA PRO A 273 -24.04 4.31 1.71
C PRO A 273 -24.90 5.52 2.08
N ASN A 274 -25.14 6.41 1.11
CA ASN A 274 -25.91 7.64 1.32
C ASN A 274 -26.98 7.90 0.25
N GLY A 275 -27.12 7.01 -0.75
CA GLY A 275 -28.06 7.15 -1.86
C GLY A 275 -27.78 8.33 -2.81
N LYS A 276 -26.58 8.90 -2.77
CA LYS A 276 -26.18 10.05 -3.62
C LYS A 276 -24.86 9.86 -4.38
N SER A 277 -23.96 9.04 -3.85
CA SER A 277 -22.61 8.83 -4.39
C SER A 277 -22.22 7.36 -4.35
N CYS A 278 -21.32 6.96 -5.24
CA CYS A 278 -20.82 5.59 -5.39
C CYS A 278 -21.93 4.56 -5.60
N LEU A 279 -23.00 4.93 -6.32
CA LEU A 279 -24.19 4.11 -6.47
C LEU A 279 -23.96 2.82 -7.26
N ALA A 280 -22.99 2.82 -8.18
CA ALA A 280 -22.61 1.63 -8.94
C ALA A 280 -21.63 0.72 -8.18
N HIS A 281 -20.91 1.25 -7.18
CA HIS A 281 -19.93 0.46 -6.41
C HIS A 281 -20.61 -0.63 -5.58
N ARG A 282 -19.87 -1.71 -5.29
CA ARG A 282 -20.36 -2.80 -4.44
C ARG A 282 -20.85 -2.25 -3.10
N ASN A 283 -22.06 -2.67 -2.71
CA ASN A 283 -22.77 -2.20 -1.51
C ASN A 283 -23.02 -0.68 -1.44
N GLN A 284 -22.89 0.05 -2.56
CA GLN A 284 -23.02 1.51 -2.66
C GLN A 284 -22.04 2.26 -1.75
N ARG A 285 -20.79 1.77 -1.67
CA ARG A 285 -19.74 2.32 -0.82
C ARG A 285 -18.54 2.73 -1.64
N CYS A 286 -17.97 3.89 -1.33
CA CYS A 286 -16.71 4.33 -1.93
C CYS A 286 -15.53 3.66 -1.20
N PRO A 287 -14.56 3.07 -1.91
CA PRO A 287 -13.29 2.67 -1.32
C PRO A 287 -12.54 3.87 -0.72
N MET A 288 -11.91 3.68 0.44
CA MET A 288 -11.14 4.70 1.17
C MET A 288 -9.82 4.11 1.70
N PRO A 289 -8.91 3.68 0.81
CA PRO A 289 -7.65 3.06 1.19
C PRO A 289 -6.80 4.01 2.03
N ARG A 290 -6.27 3.55 3.17
CA ARG A 290 -5.39 4.30 4.09
C ARG A 290 -4.23 3.41 4.53
N GLY A 291 -3.01 3.94 4.50
CA GLY A 291 -1.83 3.15 4.87
C GLY A 291 -1.84 2.71 6.34
N LYS A 292 -1.69 1.40 6.56
CA LYS A 292 -1.49 0.70 7.83
C LYS A 292 -0.09 0.10 7.85
N VAL A 293 0.91 0.97 7.90
CA VAL A 293 2.33 0.63 7.73
C VAL A 293 3.19 1.81 8.21
N LEU A 294 4.46 1.60 8.55
CA LEU A 294 5.39 2.71 8.75
C LEU A 294 5.39 3.66 7.53
N GLY A 295 5.26 4.95 7.79
CA GLY A 295 5.05 6.01 6.80
C GLY A 295 3.57 6.27 6.49
N GLY A 296 2.68 5.38 6.92
CA GLY A 296 1.23 5.44 6.73
C GLY A 296 0.85 5.65 5.27
N SER A 297 -0.03 6.60 5.00
CA SER A 297 -0.50 6.86 3.64
C SER A 297 0.58 7.39 2.70
N SER A 298 1.72 7.93 3.18
CA SER A 298 2.83 8.30 2.29
C SER A 298 3.49 7.10 1.61
N THR A 299 3.37 5.92 2.22
CA THR A 299 3.90 4.65 1.72
C THR A 299 3.06 4.07 0.58
N ILE A 300 1.75 4.36 0.55
CA ILE A 300 0.82 3.80 -0.44
C ILE A 300 0.22 4.81 -1.43
N ASN A 301 0.52 6.11 -1.30
CA ASN A 301 -0.09 7.14 -2.16
C ASN A 301 0.48 7.16 -3.60
N SER A 302 -0.04 8.05 -4.44
CA SER A 302 0.44 8.26 -5.83
C SER A 302 1.67 9.18 -5.96
N MET A 303 2.31 9.55 -4.84
CA MET A 303 3.58 10.31 -4.74
C MET A 303 3.58 11.77 -5.22
N SER A 304 2.50 12.36 -5.69
CA SER A 304 2.49 13.78 -6.11
C SER A 304 2.89 14.74 -4.97
N TYR A 305 3.90 15.58 -5.21
CA TYR A 305 4.30 16.67 -4.31
C TYR A 305 3.57 17.96 -4.70
N VAL A 306 2.50 18.26 -3.97
CA VAL A 306 1.71 19.49 -4.10
C VAL A 306 1.56 20.14 -2.74
N ARG A 307 1.84 21.43 -2.64
CA ARG A 307 1.76 22.18 -1.37
C ARG A 307 0.39 22.76 -1.08
N GLY A 308 -0.47 22.94 -2.07
CA GLY A 308 -1.71 23.69 -1.92
C GLY A 308 -1.57 25.16 -2.32
N ASN A 309 -2.64 25.95 -2.18
CA ASN A 309 -2.63 27.36 -2.53
C ASN A 309 -2.40 28.25 -1.30
N ARG A 310 -1.70 29.37 -1.50
CA ARG A 310 -1.54 30.42 -0.47
C ARG A 310 -2.86 30.93 0.11
N VAL A 311 -3.92 30.98 -0.71
CA VAL A 311 -5.25 31.41 -0.30
C VAL A 311 -5.82 30.52 0.80
N ASP A 312 -5.55 29.21 0.77
CA ASP A 312 -6.12 28.27 1.73
C ASP A 312 -5.51 28.46 3.12
N TYR A 313 -4.19 28.67 3.18
CA TYR A 313 -3.47 28.94 4.44
C TYR A 313 -3.82 30.32 5.00
N ASN A 314 -3.92 31.34 4.15
CA ASN A 314 -4.39 32.65 4.57
C ASN A 314 -5.83 32.55 5.11
N LEU A 315 -6.69 31.76 4.47
CA LEU A 315 -8.02 31.49 5.01
C LEU A 315 -7.95 30.79 6.38
N TRP A 316 -7.04 29.84 6.61
CA TRP A 316 -6.88 29.24 7.94
C TRP A 316 -6.55 30.30 8.99
N HIS A 317 -5.65 31.23 8.67
CA HIS A 317 -5.35 32.38 9.52
C HIS A 317 -6.59 33.24 9.77
N ASP A 318 -7.31 33.62 8.72
CA ASP A 318 -8.48 34.50 8.77
C ASP A 318 -9.65 33.87 9.53
N LEU A 319 -9.73 32.54 9.58
CA LEU A 319 -10.65 31.77 10.42
C LEU A 319 -10.27 31.81 11.92
N GLY A 320 -9.30 32.63 12.32
CA GLY A 320 -8.91 32.83 13.72
C GLY A 320 -7.75 31.94 14.19
N ASN A 321 -6.91 31.45 13.26
CA ASN A 321 -5.77 30.59 13.59
C ASN A 321 -4.44 31.31 13.33
N PRO A 322 -3.99 32.20 14.23
CA PRO A 322 -2.77 32.97 14.03
C PRO A 322 -1.55 32.05 13.85
N GLY A 323 -0.64 32.45 12.97
CA GLY A 323 0.58 31.68 12.68
C GLY A 323 0.41 30.55 11.66
N TRP A 324 -0.73 30.50 10.95
CA TRP A 324 -1.03 29.56 9.87
C TRP A 324 -1.21 30.21 8.48
N SER A 325 -0.86 31.49 8.32
CA SER A 325 -0.87 32.12 6.99
C SER A 325 0.17 31.47 6.08
N TYR A 326 0.06 31.64 4.76
CA TYR A 326 1.05 31.07 3.83
C TYR A 326 2.48 31.51 4.14
N HIS A 327 2.64 32.78 4.53
CA HIS A 327 3.92 33.33 4.97
C HIS A 327 4.49 32.56 6.18
N ASP A 328 3.64 32.22 7.15
CA ASP A 328 4.06 31.52 8.37
C ASP A 328 4.42 30.06 8.11
N VAL A 329 3.75 29.40 7.15
CA VAL A 329 3.92 27.96 6.89
C VAL A 329 4.94 27.62 5.81
N LEU A 330 5.22 28.54 4.88
CA LEU A 330 6.21 28.31 3.80
C LEU A 330 7.60 27.89 4.32
N PRO A 331 8.14 28.47 5.41
CA PRO A 331 9.40 27.99 5.98
C PRO A 331 9.38 26.51 6.40
N PHE A 332 8.23 26.02 6.87
CA PHE A 332 8.07 24.63 7.32
C PHE A 332 7.92 23.66 6.15
N PHE A 333 7.31 24.08 5.03
CA PHE A 333 7.39 23.31 3.77
C PHE A 333 8.84 23.14 3.32
N LYS A 334 9.60 24.24 3.27
CA LYS A 334 11.00 24.24 2.82
C LYS A 334 11.91 23.46 3.76
N LYS A 335 11.60 23.43 5.05
CA LYS A 335 12.40 22.72 6.07
C LYS A 335 12.44 21.21 5.79
N SER A 336 11.32 20.60 5.44
CA SER A 336 11.27 19.17 5.09
C SER A 336 11.77 18.89 3.67
N GLU A 337 11.66 19.85 2.75
CA GLU A 337 11.91 19.63 1.32
C GLU A 337 13.40 19.55 0.97
N ARG A 338 13.73 18.56 0.15
CA ARG A 338 14.95 18.45 -0.63
C ARG A 338 14.59 18.32 -2.10
N ASN A 339 14.38 19.47 -2.74
CA ASN A 339 14.08 19.55 -4.14
C ASN A 339 15.36 19.41 -4.98
N VAL A 340 15.35 18.48 -5.93
CA VAL A 340 16.49 18.23 -6.83
C VAL A 340 16.17 18.61 -8.29
N ASN A 341 15.04 19.27 -8.54
CA ASN A 341 14.67 19.75 -9.86
C ASN A 341 15.06 21.21 -10.10
N ILE A 342 14.84 21.73 -11.31
CA ILE A 342 15.23 23.09 -11.68
C ILE A 342 14.49 24.16 -10.86
N GLU A 343 13.28 23.86 -10.39
CA GLU A 343 12.50 24.71 -9.49
C GLU A 343 13.23 25.02 -8.18
N ALA A 344 14.15 24.14 -7.76
CA ALA A 344 15.00 24.34 -6.59
C ALA A 344 15.88 25.60 -6.65
N LEU A 345 16.09 26.16 -7.86
CA LEU A 345 16.81 27.43 -8.04
C LEU A 345 16.03 28.63 -7.48
N ASP A 346 14.70 28.53 -7.37
CA ASP A 346 13.89 29.55 -6.68
C ASP A 346 13.89 29.29 -5.17
N ALA A 347 14.95 29.80 -4.53
CA ALA A 347 15.13 29.70 -3.09
C ALA A 347 14.06 30.47 -2.27
N VAL A 348 13.18 31.26 -2.90
CA VAL A 348 12.03 31.84 -2.20
C VAL A 348 11.08 30.71 -1.82
N TYR A 349 10.74 29.86 -2.78
CA TYR A 349 9.73 28.83 -2.64
C TYR A 349 10.30 27.48 -2.26
N HIS A 350 11.50 27.09 -2.66
CA HIS A 350 12.00 25.72 -2.50
C HIS A 350 13.09 25.57 -1.44
N GLY A 351 13.02 24.43 -0.73
CA GLY A 351 14.07 23.90 0.13
C GLY A 351 14.87 22.82 -0.59
N VAL A 352 16.16 22.73 -0.28
CA VAL A 352 17.10 21.79 -0.91
C VAL A 352 17.89 20.94 0.09
N GLN A 353 17.58 21.07 1.37
CA GLN A 353 18.39 20.49 2.46
C GLN A 353 17.61 19.55 3.37
N GLY A 354 16.27 19.54 3.30
CA GLY A 354 15.42 18.72 4.16
C GLY A 354 15.60 17.23 3.93
N GLU A 355 14.86 16.41 4.67
CA GLU A 355 14.93 14.96 4.61
C GLU A 355 14.10 14.36 3.46
N GLN A 356 13.03 15.04 3.06
CA GLN A 356 12.09 14.55 2.07
C GLN A 356 12.55 14.94 0.66
N PHE A 357 12.99 13.95 -0.11
CA PHE A 357 13.28 14.15 -1.53
C PHE A 357 12.02 14.51 -2.33
N VAL A 358 12.20 15.48 -3.21
CA VAL A 358 11.23 15.91 -4.22
C VAL A 358 11.92 15.94 -5.57
N ALA A 359 11.49 15.08 -6.49
CA ALA A 359 12.03 14.95 -7.83
C ALA A 359 10.95 14.57 -8.84
N ARG A 360 11.10 15.02 -10.09
CA ARG A 360 10.50 14.37 -11.27
C ARG A 360 11.04 12.93 -11.41
N TYR A 361 10.21 12.05 -11.95
CA TYR A 361 10.62 10.68 -12.26
C TYR A 361 11.74 10.65 -13.33
N PRO A 362 12.65 9.65 -13.27
CA PRO A 362 13.71 9.50 -14.28
C PRO A 362 13.18 9.00 -15.63
N TYR A 363 11.96 8.45 -15.67
CA TYR A 363 11.26 8.00 -16.88
C TYR A 363 9.97 8.81 -17.05
N ILE A 364 9.61 9.12 -18.31
CA ILE A 364 8.38 9.84 -18.65
C ILE A 364 7.77 9.18 -19.90
N ASP A 365 6.51 8.76 -19.79
CA ASP A 365 5.80 8.18 -20.91
C ASP A 365 5.38 9.23 -21.95
N THR A 366 5.00 8.79 -23.15
CA THR A 366 4.46 9.69 -24.19
C THR A 366 3.11 10.33 -23.79
N PRO A 367 2.14 9.63 -23.17
CA PRO A 367 0.86 10.23 -22.79
C PRO A 367 0.93 11.41 -21.79
N PRO A 368 1.69 11.38 -20.67
CA PRO A 368 1.93 12.55 -19.82
C PRO A 368 2.40 13.79 -20.57
N LEU A 369 3.28 13.63 -21.57
CA LEU A 369 3.76 14.75 -22.40
C LEU A 369 2.64 15.31 -23.27
N MET A 370 1.84 14.43 -23.89
CA MET A 370 0.64 14.82 -24.63
C MET A 370 -0.33 15.64 -23.77
N LEU A 371 -0.59 15.19 -22.55
CA LEU A 371 -1.51 15.82 -21.62
C LEU A 371 -1.01 17.23 -21.27
N THR A 372 0.27 17.37 -20.90
CA THR A 372 0.92 18.67 -20.60
C THR A 372 0.90 19.63 -21.79
N GLU A 373 1.22 19.15 -23.00
CA GLU A 373 1.14 19.96 -24.22
C GLU A 373 -0.31 20.38 -24.50
N GLY A 374 -1.27 19.46 -24.41
CA GLY A 374 -2.68 19.75 -24.61
C GLY A 374 -3.25 20.74 -23.61
N TYR A 375 -2.89 20.64 -22.32
CA TYR A 375 -3.25 21.65 -21.32
C TYR A 375 -2.68 23.04 -21.68
N THR A 376 -1.45 23.08 -22.21
CA THR A 376 -0.83 24.32 -22.67
C THR A 376 -1.55 24.92 -23.87
N GLU A 377 -1.90 24.10 -24.86
CA GLU A 377 -2.71 24.49 -26.02
C GLU A 377 -4.13 24.90 -25.63
N GLY A 378 -4.67 24.32 -24.56
CA GLY A 378 -5.94 24.68 -23.93
C GLY A 378 -5.90 25.94 -23.06
N GLY A 379 -4.74 26.59 -22.94
CA GLY A 379 -4.58 27.88 -22.26
C GLY A 379 -4.06 27.82 -20.82
N ALA A 380 -3.75 26.64 -20.28
CA ALA A 380 -3.11 26.51 -18.98
C ALA A 380 -1.58 26.58 -19.13
N PRO A 381 -0.88 27.64 -18.70
CA PRO A 381 0.56 27.80 -18.95
C PRO A 381 1.41 26.78 -18.20
N LEU A 382 2.58 26.44 -18.74
CA LEU A 382 3.57 25.63 -18.04
C LEU A 382 4.12 26.43 -16.83
N ARG A 383 3.92 25.94 -15.60
CA ARG A 383 4.34 26.64 -14.38
C ARG A 383 4.77 25.67 -13.29
N ASP A 384 5.61 26.16 -12.38
CA ASP A 384 5.78 25.51 -11.09
C ASP A 384 4.59 25.81 -10.19
N PHE A 385 3.68 24.84 -10.04
CA PHE A 385 2.47 24.98 -9.24
C PHE A 385 2.75 25.03 -7.73
N ASN A 386 3.98 24.75 -7.28
CA ASN A 386 4.43 24.91 -5.90
C ASN A 386 5.14 26.24 -5.63
N GLY A 387 5.32 27.06 -6.68
CA GLY A 387 6.00 28.35 -6.65
C GLY A 387 5.06 29.54 -6.46
N ALA A 388 5.30 30.62 -7.23
CA ALA A 388 4.54 31.85 -7.10
C ALA A 388 3.05 31.70 -7.50
N PHE A 389 2.78 30.95 -8.57
CA PHE A 389 1.45 30.81 -9.17
C PHE A 389 1.09 29.33 -9.34
N GLN A 390 -0.04 28.92 -8.76
CA GLN A 390 -0.51 27.53 -8.86
C GLN A 390 -1.22 27.22 -10.19
N GLU A 391 -2.01 28.17 -10.70
CA GLU A 391 -2.78 28.01 -11.94
C GLU A 391 -1.84 27.80 -13.14
N GLY A 392 -1.96 26.66 -13.80
CA GLY A 392 -1.04 26.19 -14.83
C GLY A 392 -0.93 24.68 -14.87
N ASN A 393 -0.02 24.15 -15.68
CA ASN A 393 0.26 22.72 -15.78
C ASN A 393 1.76 22.44 -15.71
N ASN A 394 2.13 21.22 -15.33
CA ASN A 394 3.51 20.73 -15.43
C ASN A 394 3.55 19.20 -15.28
N GLN A 395 4.73 18.65 -15.51
CA GLN A 395 5.06 17.32 -15.01
C GLN A 395 5.12 17.33 -13.48
N ALA A 396 4.67 16.25 -12.84
CA ALA A 396 4.59 16.15 -11.40
C ALA A 396 5.99 16.17 -10.78
N GLN A 397 6.18 17.03 -9.79
CA GLN A 397 7.19 16.78 -8.76
C GLN A 397 6.66 15.65 -7.87
N ALA A 398 7.48 14.67 -7.55
CA ALA A 398 7.07 13.51 -6.78
C ALA A 398 7.92 13.30 -5.53
N PHE A 399 7.35 12.64 -4.52
CA PHE A 399 8.05 12.07 -3.37
C PHE A 399 8.87 10.84 -3.81
N SER A 400 9.86 11.07 -4.66
CA SER A 400 10.68 10.05 -5.29
C SER A 400 12.11 10.56 -5.48
N VAL A 401 13.06 9.64 -5.52
CA VAL A 401 14.45 9.90 -5.92
C VAL A 401 15.00 8.64 -6.58
N GLN A 402 15.79 8.81 -7.64
CA GLN A 402 16.46 7.69 -8.34
C GLN A 402 15.50 6.54 -8.70
N GLY A 403 14.27 6.85 -9.11
CA GLY A 403 13.31 5.85 -9.57
C GLY A 403 12.61 5.05 -8.47
N GLU A 404 12.80 5.40 -7.20
CA GLU A 404 12.09 4.81 -6.05
C GLU A 404 11.22 5.85 -5.34
N ARG A 405 10.14 5.39 -4.70
CA ARG A 405 9.35 6.16 -3.73
C ARG A 405 10.19 6.52 -2.51
N VAL A 406 9.99 7.73 -2.00
CA VAL A 406 10.48 8.17 -0.70
C VAL A 406 9.29 8.48 0.21
N SER A 407 8.87 7.51 1.02
CA SER A 407 7.84 7.70 2.05
C SER A 407 8.40 8.56 3.21
N THR A 408 7.52 9.01 4.13
CA THR A 408 8.00 9.70 5.34
C THR A 408 8.75 8.76 6.29
N ASN A 409 8.51 7.44 6.22
CA ASN A 409 9.34 6.46 6.92
C ASN A 409 10.77 6.45 6.37
N THR A 410 10.91 6.37 5.03
CA THR A 410 12.20 6.42 4.34
C THR A 410 12.93 7.73 4.60
N ALA A 411 12.24 8.88 4.53
CA ALA A 411 12.85 10.19 4.74
C ALA A 411 13.21 10.46 6.21
N PHE A 412 12.29 10.21 7.15
CA PHE A 412 12.43 10.73 8.52
C PHE A 412 12.76 9.68 9.57
N LEU A 413 12.42 8.40 9.40
CA LEU A 413 12.63 7.38 10.44
C LEU A 413 13.83 6.49 10.15
N GLN A 414 13.90 5.89 8.95
CA GLN A 414 14.98 4.97 8.57
C GLN A 414 16.39 5.56 8.83
N PRO A 415 16.68 6.85 8.53
CA PRO A 415 18.03 7.38 8.71
C PRO A 415 18.45 7.55 10.17
N ILE A 416 17.51 7.53 11.12
CA ILE A 416 17.72 7.89 12.53
C ILE A 416 17.46 6.75 13.52
N ILE A 417 16.69 5.71 13.13
CA ILE A 417 16.18 4.70 14.06
C ILE A 417 17.29 3.92 14.80
N GLU A 418 18.44 3.69 14.15
CA GLU A 418 19.61 3.08 14.77
C GLU A 418 20.57 4.10 15.41
N LYS A 419 20.47 5.38 15.01
CA LYS A 419 21.40 6.43 15.42
C LYS A 419 20.97 7.18 16.69
N ARG A 420 19.66 7.26 16.94
CA ARG A 420 19.07 8.04 18.03
C ARG A 420 18.53 7.10 19.12
N PRO A 421 19.28 6.83 20.20
CA PRO A 421 18.87 5.90 21.26
C PRO A 421 17.70 6.42 22.13
N ASN A 422 17.31 7.68 21.95
CA ASN A 422 16.16 8.30 22.59
C ASN A 422 14.85 8.13 21.81
N LEU A 423 14.88 7.51 20.62
CA LEU A 423 13.70 7.09 19.87
C LEU A 423 13.44 5.60 20.04
N VAL A 424 12.22 5.23 20.40
CA VAL A 424 11.73 3.84 20.34
C VAL A 424 10.54 3.79 19.39
N VAL A 425 10.60 2.95 18.36
CA VAL A 425 9.49 2.69 17.45
C VAL A 425 8.94 1.30 17.72
N LYS A 426 7.64 1.19 18.00
CA LYS A 426 6.92 -0.09 18.06
C LYS A 426 5.90 -0.19 16.94
N ILE A 427 6.04 -1.23 16.13
CA ILE A 427 5.12 -1.60 15.06
C ILE A 427 4.10 -2.62 15.55
N GLU A 428 3.08 -2.89 14.75
CA GLU A 428 1.98 -3.80 15.07
C GLU A 428 1.36 -3.50 16.46
N SER A 429 1.30 -2.21 16.81
CA SER A 429 0.96 -1.65 18.11
C SER A 429 -0.16 -0.63 17.97
N GLU A 430 -1.40 -1.09 17.89
CA GLU A 430 -2.57 -0.23 17.73
C GLU A 430 -2.94 0.42 19.07
N VAL A 431 -2.86 1.75 19.14
CA VAL A 431 -3.33 2.50 20.31
C VAL A 431 -4.85 2.52 20.32
N VAL A 432 -5.45 2.06 21.42
CA VAL A 432 -6.90 1.91 21.55
C VAL A 432 -7.52 2.86 22.57
N LYS A 433 -6.71 3.49 23.42
CA LYS A 433 -7.18 4.44 24.43
C LYS A 433 -6.10 5.41 24.89
N ILE A 434 -6.45 6.68 25.02
CA ILE A 434 -5.66 7.70 25.72
C ILE A 434 -6.09 7.72 27.19
N LEU A 435 -5.11 7.69 28.09
CA LEU A 435 -5.34 7.70 29.53
C LEU A 435 -5.46 9.15 30.02
N ILE A 436 -6.62 9.48 30.59
CA ILE A 436 -6.99 10.83 31.02
C ILE A 436 -7.42 10.80 32.49
N ASP A 437 -6.71 11.57 33.33
CA ASP A 437 -7.00 11.67 34.76
C ASP A 437 -8.21 12.57 35.06
N ASP A 438 -8.59 12.66 36.34
CA ASP A 438 -9.75 13.47 36.78
C ASP A 438 -9.52 14.98 36.66
N LYS A 439 -8.28 15.41 36.39
CA LYS A 439 -7.91 16.81 36.12
C LYS A 439 -7.86 17.10 34.62
N ASN A 440 -8.38 16.19 33.79
CA ASN A 440 -8.33 16.23 32.33
C ASN A 440 -6.91 16.39 31.79
N ARG A 441 -5.96 15.61 32.31
CA ARG A 441 -4.59 15.54 31.80
C ARG A 441 -4.38 14.19 31.13
N ALA A 442 -3.93 14.20 29.87
CA ALA A 442 -3.44 13.00 29.22
C ALA A 442 -2.09 12.62 29.83
N TYR A 443 -1.93 11.37 30.26
CA TYR A 443 -0.73 10.89 30.95
C TYR A 443 -0.17 9.57 30.41
N GLY A 444 -0.78 9.01 29.37
CA GLY A 444 -0.35 7.75 28.77
C GLY A 444 -1.34 7.22 27.76
N VAL A 445 -1.06 6.02 27.24
CA VAL A 445 -1.93 5.31 26.31
C VAL A 445 -1.96 3.81 26.63
N ASP A 446 -3.09 3.19 26.29
CA ASP A 446 -3.20 1.74 26.14
C ASP A 446 -3.11 1.37 24.67
N TYR A 447 -2.33 0.33 24.35
CA TYR A 447 -2.20 -0.20 23.00
C TYR A 447 -2.27 -1.73 22.98
N ILE A 448 -2.68 -2.28 21.84
CA ILE A 448 -2.74 -3.72 21.58
C ILE A 448 -1.58 -4.10 20.66
N GLN A 449 -0.81 -5.10 21.06
CA GLN A 449 0.25 -5.69 20.26
C GLN A 449 0.20 -7.21 20.41
N SER A 450 0.19 -7.94 19.29
CA SER A 450 0.08 -9.41 19.29
C SER A 450 -1.11 -9.93 20.13
N GLY A 451 -2.25 -9.25 20.07
CA GLY A 451 -3.47 -9.58 20.82
C GLY A 451 -3.41 -9.28 22.33
N LYS A 452 -2.31 -8.71 22.84
CA LYS A 452 -2.15 -8.36 24.26
C LYS A 452 -2.23 -6.85 24.46
N LYS A 453 -2.90 -6.45 25.53
CA LYS A 453 -3.00 -5.05 25.95
C LYS A 453 -1.78 -4.65 26.78
N TYR A 454 -1.21 -3.50 26.45
CA TYR A 454 -0.09 -2.88 27.14
C TYR A 454 -0.43 -1.43 27.50
N THR A 455 0.22 -0.91 28.53
CA THR A 455 0.07 0.46 28.99
C THR A 455 1.44 1.13 29.05
N VAL A 456 1.51 2.38 28.61
CA VAL A 456 2.72 3.21 28.65
C VAL A 456 2.40 4.66 28.97
N TYR A 457 3.29 5.31 29.72
CA TYR A 457 3.05 6.64 30.31
C TYR A 457 3.88 7.74 29.64
N ALA A 458 3.31 8.94 29.55
CA ALA A 458 3.97 10.16 29.08
C ALA A 458 4.20 11.13 30.25
N LYS A 459 5.44 11.62 30.41
CA LYS A 459 5.80 12.67 31.37
C LYS A 459 5.36 14.06 30.90
N ARG A 460 5.37 14.25 29.59
CA ARG A 460 5.03 15.51 28.93
C ARG A 460 3.73 15.33 28.20
N GLU A 461 3.75 15.08 26.90
CA GLU A 461 2.53 15.07 26.08
C GLU A 461 2.32 13.74 25.34
N VAL A 462 1.05 13.41 25.14
CA VAL A 462 0.61 12.46 24.12
C VAL A 462 0.29 13.28 22.85
N ILE A 463 0.85 12.86 21.72
CA ILE A 463 0.66 13.51 20.41
C ILE A 463 0.01 12.49 19.48
N VAL A 464 -1.21 12.78 19.04
CA VAL A 464 -1.97 11.92 18.14
C VAL A 464 -1.72 12.34 16.68
N SER A 465 -1.28 11.38 15.87
CA SER A 465 -0.97 11.54 14.44
C SER A 465 -1.50 10.34 13.63
N ALA A 466 -2.66 9.80 14.01
CA ALA A 466 -3.26 8.61 13.43
C ALA A 466 -4.03 8.89 12.11
N GLY A 467 -4.11 10.16 11.69
CA GLY A 467 -4.73 10.59 10.45
C GLY A 467 -6.25 10.81 10.57
N SER A 468 -6.84 11.42 9.55
CA SER A 468 -8.21 11.95 9.56
C SER A 468 -9.33 10.93 9.86
N ILE A 469 -9.05 9.64 9.79
CA ILE A 469 -10.02 8.58 10.10
C ILE A 469 -9.77 7.98 11.49
N ASN A 470 -8.52 7.62 11.81
CA ASN A 470 -8.21 6.92 13.06
C ASN A 470 -7.99 7.87 14.26
N THR A 471 -7.61 9.11 14.03
CA THR A 471 -7.53 10.13 15.09
C THR A 471 -8.89 10.35 15.75
N PRO A 472 -9.99 10.70 15.04
CA PRO A 472 -11.28 10.87 15.70
C PRO A 472 -11.80 9.57 16.33
N LYS A 473 -11.54 8.40 15.73
CA LYS A 473 -11.84 7.09 16.33
C LYS A 473 -11.17 6.94 17.70
N LEU A 474 -9.86 7.14 17.79
CA LEU A 474 -9.11 7.02 19.04
C LEU A 474 -9.59 8.04 20.09
N MET A 475 -9.84 9.28 19.67
CA MET A 475 -10.33 10.33 20.55
C MET A 475 -11.68 9.95 21.17
N MET A 476 -12.63 9.46 20.36
CA MET A 476 -13.93 8.99 20.83
C MET A 476 -13.81 7.78 21.77
N LEU A 477 -12.99 6.78 21.42
CA LEU A 477 -12.70 5.62 22.30
C LEU A 477 -12.09 6.03 23.65
N SER A 478 -11.45 7.20 23.69
CA SER A 478 -10.85 7.79 24.89
C SER A 478 -11.82 8.68 25.69
N GLY A 479 -13.09 8.77 25.27
CA GLY A 479 -14.11 9.60 25.91
C GLY A 479 -14.06 11.08 25.51
N ILE A 480 -13.37 11.42 24.41
CA ILE A 480 -13.32 12.78 23.85
C ILE A 480 -14.09 12.79 22.53
N GLY A 481 -15.27 13.40 22.51
CA GLY A 481 -16.11 13.44 21.31
C GLY A 481 -17.56 13.79 21.61
N PRO A 482 -18.47 13.63 20.64
CA PRO A 482 -19.86 14.03 20.79
C PRO A 482 -20.52 13.28 21.95
N LYS A 483 -20.95 14.02 22.98
CA LYS A 483 -21.46 13.45 24.23
C LYS A 483 -22.56 12.40 24.02
N GLU A 484 -23.55 12.69 23.18
CA GLU A 484 -24.68 11.78 22.92
C GLU A 484 -24.19 10.46 22.34
N HIS A 485 -23.37 10.51 21.28
CA HIS A 485 -22.80 9.32 20.63
C HIS A 485 -21.97 8.46 21.60
N LEU A 486 -21.18 9.10 22.46
CA LEU A 486 -20.38 8.38 23.46
C LEU A 486 -21.26 7.72 24.53
N GLN A 487 -22.32 8.40 24.98
CA GLN A 487 -23.28 7.88 25.95
C GLN A 487 -24.05 6.68 25.40
N ASP A 488 -24.47 6.74 24.14
CA ASP A 488 -25.16 5.64 23.45
C ASP A 488 -24.32 4.36 23.39
N LEU A 489 -22.99 4.51 23.33
CA LEU A 489 -22.03 3.40 23.33
C LEU A 489 -21.52 3.00 24.72
N GLY A 490 -22.03 3.63 25.79
CA GLY A 490 -21.58 3.37 27.16
C GLY A 490 -20.14 3.81 27.44
N ILE A 491 -19.58 4.71 26.62
CA ILE A 491 -18.23 5.25 26.80
C ILE A 491 -18.30 6.45 27.75
N PRO A 492 -17.56 6.45 28.88
CA PRO A 492 -17.52 7.58 29.79
C PRO A 492 -17.03 8.86 29.11
N VAL A 493 -17.87 9.90 29.12
CA VAL A 493 -17.53 11.19 28.51
C VAL A 493 -16.53 11.95 29.39
N LYS A 494 -15.29 12.05 28.92
CA LYS A 494 -14.24 12.89 29.52
C LYS A 494 -14.36 14.32 29.04
N LYS A 495 -14.64 14.52 27.75
CA LYS A 495 -14.83 15.83 27.18
C LYS A 495 -15.77 15.79 25.98
N ASP A 496 -16.81 16.61 26.04
CA ASP A 496 -17.72 16.85 24.92
C ASP A 496 -17.05 17.81 23.93
N LEU A 497 -16.78 17.31 22.71
CA LEU A 497 -16.19 18.03 21.59
C LEU A 497 -16.75 17.50 20.27
N PRO A 498 -16.79 18.30 19.19
CA PRO A 498 -17.29 17.90 17.87
C PRO A 498 -16.32 16.97 17.10
N VAL A 499 -15.62 16.07 17.80
CA VAL A 499 -14.70 15.10 17.20
C VAL A 499 -15.42 14.26 16.15
N GLY A 500 -14.78 14.09 14.99
CA GLY A 500 -15.31 13.35 13.86
C GLY A 500 -16.18 14.19 12.93
N ARG A 501 -16.62 15.39 13.31
CA ARG A 501 -17.39 16.31 12.43
C ARG A 501 -16.48 16.99 11.41
N ASN A 502 -17.06 17.74 10.48
CA ASN A 502 -16.34 18.50 9.45
C ASN A 502 -15.42 17.64 8.55
N LEU A 503 -15.72 16.34 8.37
CA LEU A 503 -15.01 15.52 7.38
C LEU A 503 -15.26 16.12 5.99
N HIS A 504 -14.20 16.34 5.24
CA HIS A 504 -14.31 16.65 3.81
C HIS A 504 -13.06 16.20 3.09
N ASP A 505 -13.20 16.08 1.78
CA ASP A 505 -12.26 15.43 0.91
C ASP A 505 -12.49 15.92 -0.53
N HIS A 506 -11.47 15.84 -1.35
CA HIS A 506 -11.55 16.16 -2.77
C HIS A 506 -12.29 15.04 -3.51
N VAL A 507 -13.48 15.39 -3.99
CA VAL A 507 -14.37 14.51 -4.74
C VAL A 507 -14.18 14.66 -6.25
N THR A 508 -14.33 13.56 -6.96
CA THR A 508 -14.28 13.46 -8.42
C THR A 508 -15.18 12.30 -8.88
N PHE A 509 -15.10 11.92 -10.15
CA PHE A 509 -15.76 10.75 -10.71
C PHE A 509 -14.92 10.12 -11.82
N ASN A 510 -15.16 8.84 -12.07
CA ASN A 510 -14.52 8.07 -13.12
C ASN A 510 -15.43 7.94 -14.35
N GLY A 511 -14.85 7.52 -15.49
CA GLY A 511 -15.58 7.30 -16.74
C GLY A 511 -15.29 8.29 -17.87
N MET A 512 -14.48 9.33 -17.62
CA MET A 512 -13.90 10.17 -18.68
C MET A 512 -12.68 9.47 -19.31
N LEU A 513 -12.96 8.49 -20.17
CA LEU A 513 -11.97 7.58 -20.74
C LEU A 513 -11.40 8.10 -22.07
N LEU A 514 -10.09 8.30 -22.12
CA LEU A 514 -9.35 8.71 -23.31
C LEU A 514 -8.53 7.51 -23.84
N ALA A 515 -8.97 6.91 -24.94
CA ALA A 515 -8.30 5.79 -25.58
C ALA A 515 -7.03 6.24 -26.32
N LEU A 516 -5.99 5.42 -26.27
CA LEU A 516 -4.69 5.67 -26.89
C LEU A 516 -4.42 4.61 -27.97
N PRO A 517 -4.11 5.00 -29.21
CA PRO A 517 -3.73 4.05 -30.25
C PRO A 517 -2.34 3.47 -29.99
N ASN A 518 -2.00 2.33 -30.62
CA ASN A 518 -0.72 1.61 -30.42
C ASN A 518 0.54 2.48 -30.56
N ARG A 519 0.47 3.58 -31.34
CA ARG A 519 1.59 4.53 -31.51
C ARG A 519 1.84 5.44 -30.30
N THR A 520 0.97 5.42 -29.31
CA THR A 520 0.98 6.32 -28.14
C THR A 520 0.74 5.58 -26.84
N SER A 521 -0.06 4.50 -26.87
CA SER A 521 -0.21 3.53 -25.80
C SER A 521 1.15 3.00 -25.33
N THR A 522 1.25 2.70 -24.04
CA THR A 522 2.42 2.03 -23.43
C THR A 522 2.13 0.56 -23.13
N LEU A 523 0.98 0.03 -23.56
CA LEU A 523 0.61 -1.37 -23.35
C LEU A 523 1.61 -2.30 -24.05
N VAL A 524 2.04 -3.34 -23.33
CA VAL A 524 2.99 -4.37 -23.77
C VAL A 524 2.43 -5.76 -23.48
N SER A 525 3.10 -6.82 -23.94
CA SER A 525 2.66 -8.19 -23.65
C SER A 525 2.81 -8.55 -22.16
N ASN A 526 2.08 -9.56 -21.71
CA ASN A 526 2.16 -10.07 -20.35
C ASN A 526 3.59 -10.53 -19.99
N GLU A 527 4.32 -11.12 -20.93
CA GLU A 527 5.73 -11.51 -20.74
C GLU A 527 6.62 -10.29 -20.52
N GLU A 528 6.41 -9.21 -21.28
CA GLU A 528 7.15 -7.95 -21.12
C GLU A 528 6.85 -7.28 -19.77
N ILE A 529 5.62 -7.38 -19.26
CA ILE A 529 5.25 -6.90 -17.92
C ILE A 529 6.02 -7.66 -16.84
N LEU A 530 6.03 -9.00 -16.89
CA LEU A 530 6.75 -9.83 -15.92
C LEU A 530 8.25 -9.55 -15.97
N GLN A 531 8.80 -9.42 -17.18
CA GLN A 531 10.21 -9.09 -17.36
C GLN A 531 10.55 -7.72 -16.81
N ALA A 532 9.73 -6.69 -17.04
CA ALA A 532 9.95 -5.35 -16.50
C ALA A 532 9.98 -5.32 -14.96
N VAL A 533 9.15 -6.15 -14.31
CA VAL A 533 9.12 -6.32 -12.85
C VAL A 533 10.42 -6.96 -12.33
N VAL A 534 10.93 -7.99 -13.02
CA VAL A 534 12.20 -8.66 -12.68
C VAL A 534 13.37 -7.73 -12.93
N ASP A 535 13.43 -7.09 -14.10
CA ASP A 535 14.50 -6.18 -14.48
C ASP A 535 14.61 -5.02 -13.49
N TYR A 536 13.48 -4.39 -13.13
CA TYR A 536 13.49 -3.33 -12.13
C TYR A 536 13.96 -3.81 -10.75
N HIS A 537 13.58 -5.03 -10.35
CA HIS A 537 14.04 -5.62 -9.09
C HIS A 537 15.56 -5.72 -9.06
N ASP A 538 16.15 -6.26 -10.13
CA ASP A 538 17.57 -6.59 -10.22
C ASP A 538 18.48 -5.39 -10.58
N MET A 539 17.89 -4.25 -10.98
CA MET A 539 18.64 -3.02 -11.27
C MET A 539 19.29 -2.40 -10.02
N ASP A 540 20.57 -2.08 -10.09
CA ASP A 540 21.25 -1.24 -9.07
C ASP A 540 20.80 0.23 -9.12
N ILE A 541 20.60 0.75 -10.33
CA ILE A 541 20.09 2.11 -10.58
C ILE A 541 18.73 1.97 -11.24
N LYS A 542 17.67 2.34 -10.51
CA LYS A 542 16.30 2.14 -10.99
C LYS A 542 15.99 3.09 -12.14
N GLY A 543 15.47 2.54 -13.23
CA GLY A 543 15.09 3.27 -14.44
C GLY A 543 13.94 2.59 -15.17
N GLY A 544 13.63 3.09 -16.38
CA GLY A 544 12.58 2.53 -17.22
C GLY A 544 11.16 2.70 -16.67
N PRO A 545 10.17 2.02 -17.26
CA PRO A 545 8.74 2.24 -16.97
C PRO A 545 8.37 2.03 -15.49
N MET A 546 8.98 1.06 -14.83
CA MET A 546 8.72 0.74 -13.42
C MET A 546 9.22 1.82 -12.44
N SER A 547 10.03 2.77 -12.91
CA SER A 547 10.58 3.89 -12.11
C SER A 547 9.73 5.17 -12.13
N ALA A 548 8.58 5.14 -12.81
CA ALA A 548 7.63 6.24 -12.89
C ALA A 548 6.20 5.77 -12.54
N ASN A 549 5.31 6.72 -12.22
CA ASN A 549 3.91 6.42 -11.88
C ASN A 549 2.95 6.65 -13.06
N GLY A 550 3.41 6.30 -14.27
CA GLY A 550 2.63 6.39 -15.50
C GLY A 550 1.97 7.77 -15.74
N PRO A 551 0.67 7.82 -16.04
CA PRO A 551 -0.04 9.05 -16.42
C PRO A 551 -0.21 10.06 -15.28
N VAL A 552 -0.07 9.64 -14.02
CA VAL A 552 -0.13 10.52 -12.83
C VAL A 552 0.91 11.64 -12.89
N ASN A 553 1.95 11.47 -13.72
CA ASN A 553 3.00 12.45 -13.93
C ASN A 553 2.52 13.76 -14.61
N SER A 554 1.29 13.86 -15.12
CA SER A 554 0.76 15.14 -15.64
C SER A 554 -0.24 15.76 -14.66
N ILE A 555 0.02 16.99 -14.21
CA ILE A 555 -0.85 17.73 -13.29
C ILE A 555 -1.21 19.08 -13.90
N CYS A 556 -2.48 19.46 -13.82
CA CYS A 556 -2.97 20.76 -14.24
C CYS A 556 -3.96 21.34 -13.23
N PHE A 557 -3.82 22.63 -12.94
CA PHE A 557 -4.72 23.42 -12.11
C PHE A 557 -5.35 24.53 -12.95
N ILE A 558 -6.68 24.61 -12.94
CA ILE A 558 -7.42 25.66 -13.64
C ILE A 558 -8.51 26.25 -12.74
N LYS A 559 -9.05 27.38 -13.17
CA LYS A 559 -10.26 27.97 -12.60
C LYS A 559 -11.47 27.60 -13.43
N SER A 560 -12.56 27.23 -12.78
CA SER A 560 -13.86 27.03 -13.43
C SER A 560 -14.52 28.35 -13.83
N GLN A 561 -14.16 29.46 -13.16
CA GLN A 561 -14.64 30.80 -13.46
C GLN A 561 -13.48 31.82 -13.44
N PRO A 562 -13.41 32.77 -14.38
CA PRO A 562 -12.28 33.70 -14.50
C PRO A 562 -12.02 34.58 -13.27
N ASP A 563 -13.06 34.91 -12.51
CA ASP A 563 -13.04 35.81 -11.36
C ASP A 563 -12.62 35.12 -10.04
N LEU A 564 -12.43 33.79 -10.05
CA LEU A 564 -11.91 33.08 -8.89
C LEU A 564 -10.49 33.54 -8.54
N ILE A 565 -10.24 33.73 -7.24
CA ILE A 565 -8.94 34.17 -6.73
C ILE A 565 -7.83 33.11 -6.87
N ALA A 566 -8.20 31.82 -6.96
CA ALA A 566 -7.31 30.67 -7.02
C ALA A 566 -8.00 29.51 -7.77
N PRO A 567 -7.24 28.58 -8.37
CA PRO A 567 -7.81 27.43 -9.06
C PRO A 567 -8.69 26.59 -8.13
N ASP A 568 -9.83 26.13 -8.63
CA ASP A 568 -10.78 25.28 -7.92
C ASP A 568 -10.86 23.87 -8.54
N LEU A 569 -10.08 23.63 -9.59
CA LEU A 569 -9.96 22.36 -10.28
C LEU A 569 -8.49 21.90 -10.33
N GLN A 570 -8.29 20.61 -10.09
CA GLN A 570 -7.07 19.88 -10.41
C GLN A 570 -7.42 18.69 -11.31
N PHE A 571 -6.61 18.41 -12.32
CA PHE A 571 -6.74 17.18 -13.10
C PHE A 571 -5.71 16.16 -12.63
N GLN A 572 -6.20 15.01 -12.17
CA GLN A 572 -5.40 13.81 -11.93
C GLN A 572 -5.70 12.80 -13.02
N VAL A 573 -4.70 12.01 -13.41
CA VAL A 573 -4.83 11.07 -14.51
C VAL A 573 -4.40 9.69 -14.06
N ASP A 574 -5.32 8.74 -14.20
CA ASP A 574 -5.11 7.35 -13.84
C ASP A 574 -4.97 6.50 -15.11
N ASN A 575 -4.20 5.41 -15.02
CA ASN A 575 -3.96 4.49 -16.13
C ASN A 575 -5.10 3.48 -16.28
N ILE A 576 -5.37 3.08 -17.52
CA ILE A 576 -6.26 1.96 -17.83
C ILE A 576 -5.49 1.00 -18.73
N HIS A 577 -5.09 -0.12 -18.13
CA HIS A 577 -4.38 -1.22 -18.79
C HIS A 577 -5.08 -1.68 -20.09
N ASN A 578 -6.39 -1.90 -20.01
CA ASN A 578 -7.22 -2.39 -21.10
C ASN A 578 -8.59 -1.72 -21.03
N TRP A 579 -8.80 -0.73 -21.88
CA TRP A 579 -9.99 0.12 -21.81
C TRP A 579 -11.28 -0.60 -22.18
N ARG A 580 -11.20 -1.67 -22.96
CA ARG A 580 -12.38 -2.49 -23.32
C ARG A 580 -12.92 -3.24 -22.12
N GLN A 581 -12.02 -3.81 -21.31
CA GLN A 581 -12.41 -4.44 -20.03
C GLN A 581 -12.98 -3.41 -19.04
N TYR A 582 -12.43 -2.18 -19.03
CA TYR A 582 -12.94 -1.11 -18.18
C TYR A 582 -14.39 -0.75 -18.49
N ILE A 583 -14.77 -0.59 -19.77
CA ILE A 583 -16.15 -0.20 -20.12
C ILE A 583 -17.17 -1.32 -19.86
N GLU A 584 -16.73 -2.58 -19.85
CA GLU A 584 -17.59 -3.73 -19.57
C GLU A 584 -17.99 -3.79 -18.08
N ASP A 585 -17.01 -3.65 -17.18
CA ASP A 585 -17.24 -3.61 -15.73
C ASP A 585 -16.24 -2.66 -15.04
N PRO A 586 -16.57 -1.35 -14.97
CA PRO A 586 -15.67 -0.36 -14.37
C PRO A 586 -15.39 -0.62 -12.88
N ILE A 587 -16.34 -1.21 -12.16
CA ILE A 587 -16.26 -1.39 -10.72
C ILE A 587 -15.31 -2.54 -10.38
N LEU A 588 -15.49 -3.70 -11.01
CA LEU A 588 -14.54 -4.80 -10.82
C LEU A 588 -13.14 -4.37 -11.28
N TYR A 589 -13.03 -3.60 -12.36
CA TYR A 589 -11.75 -3.12 -12.89
C TYR A 589 -10.97 -2.32 -11.84
N GLU A 590 -11.64 -1.38 -11.17
CA GLU A 590 -11.05 -0.59 -10.08
C GLU A 590 -10.65 -1.45 -8.88
N GLU A 591 -11.44 -2.48 -8.53
CA GLU A 591 -11.15 -3.38 -7.42
C GLU A 591 -9.95 -4.30 -7.69
N VAL A 592 -9.62 -4.58 -8.96
CA VAL A 592 -8.49 -5.45 -9.35
C VAL A 592 -7.38 -4.71 -10.11
N ALA A 593 -7.25 -3.41 -9.88
CA ALA A 593 -6.28 -2.53 -10.55
C ALA A 593 -4.83 -2.69 -10.04
N PHE A 594 -4.31 -3.91 -9.89
CA PHE A 594 -2.97 -4.15 -9.32
C PHE A 594 -1.83 -4.27 -10.36
N LEU A 595 -2.13 -4.26 -11.66
CA LEU A 595 -1.11 -4.28 -12.71
C LEU A 595 -0.31 -2.95 -12.74
N PRO A 596 0.93 -2.93 -13.25
CA PRO A 596 1.77 -1.73 -13.18
C PRO A 596 1.14 -0.53 -13.87
N THR A 597 1.22 0.65 -13.24
CA THR A 597 0.66 1.90 -13.78
C THR A 597 1.36 2.38 -15.06
N ALA A 598 2.50 1.78 -15.40
CA ALA A 598 3.32 2.13 -16.55
C ALA A 598 2.81 1.56 -17.89
N PHE A 599 1.96 0.52 -17.90
CA PHE A 599 1.53 -0.18 -19.12
C PHE A 599 0.02 -0.06 -19.33
N TYR A 600 -0.39 0.75 -20.30
CA TYR A 600 -1.80 1.09 -20.51
C TYR A 600 -2.14 1.51 -21.94
N ASP A 601 -3.38 1.24 -22.36
CA ASP A 601 -3.93 1.64 -23.65
C ASP A 601 -5.01 2.72 -23.57
N ALA A 602 -5.33 3.19 -22.37
CA ALA A 602 -6.13 4.39 -22.15
C ALA A 602 -5.77 5.08 -20.84
N VAL A 603 -6.28 6.29 -20.67
CA VAL A 603 -6.22 7.03 -19.41
C VAL A 603 -7.61 7.51 -19.00
N VAL A 604 -7.86 7.61 -17.70
CA VAL A 604 -9.03 8.32 -17.15
C VAL A 604 -8.56 9.65 -16.58
N ILE A 605 -9.07 10.74 -17.13
CA ILE A 605 -8.76 12.09 -16.63
C ILE A 605 -9.85 12.50 -15.64
N ARG A 606 -9.46 12.62 -14.37
CA ARG A 606 -10.34 12.87 -13.23
C ARG A 606 -10.30 14.35 -12.85
N PRO A 607 -11.38 15.11 -13.10
CA PRO A 607 -11.49 16.47 -12.60
C PRO A 607 -11.76 16.44 -11.10
N MET A 608 -10.88 17.01 -10.31
CA MET A 608 -10.99 17.07 -8.85
C MET A 608 -11.55 18.42 -8.42
N ASN A 609 -12.64 18.43 -7.66
CA ASN A 609 -13.14 19.64 -7.03
C ASN A 609 -12.27 19.95 -5.79
N LEU A 610 -11.54 21.07 -5.84
CA LEU A 610 -10.60 21.51 -4.80
C LEU A 610 -11.24 22.34 -3.69
N VAL A 611 -12.50 22.71 -3.82
CA VAL A 611 -13.22 23.56 -2.85
C VAL A 611 -14.57 22.95 -2.44
N PRO A 612 -14.59 21.66 -2.05
CA PRO A 612 -15.83 20.95 -1.75
C PRO A 612 -16.60 21.64 -0.62
N LYS A 613 -17.91 21.80 -0.84
CA LYS A 613 -18.88 22.38 0.09
C LYS A 613 -19.50 21.31 0.99
N SER A 614 -19.64 20.10 0.49
CA SER A 614 -20.14 18.98 1.28
C SER A 614 -19.29 18.74 2.54
N ARG A 615 -19.96 18.43 3.64
CA ARG A 615 -19.34 18.11 4.93
C ARG A 615 -19.95 16.83 5.49
N GLY A 616 -19.08 16.01 6.01
CA GLY A 616 -19.35 14.68 6.50
C GLY A 616 -18.96 14.49 7.96
N TYR A 617 -18.91 13.23 8.37
CA TYR A 617 -18.47 12.83 9.70
C TYR A 617 -17.78 11.45 9.73
N VAL A 618 -17.03 11.21 10.80
CA VAL A 618 -16.54 9.90 11.24
C VAL A 618 -17.11 9.62 12.62
N LEU A 619 -17.75 8.47 12.80
CA LEU A 619 -18.30 8.02 14.08
C LEU A 619 -17.77 6.62 14.43
N LEU A 620 -17.76 6.28 15.72
CA LEU A 620 -17.55 4.88 16.12
C LEU A 620 -18.72 4.02 15.61
N ASN A 621 -18.39 2.82 15.16
CA ASN A 621 -19.41 1.83 14.83
C ASN A 621 -20.04 1.30 16.12
N ALA A 622 -21.37 1.30 16.20
CA ALA A 622 -22.09 0.89 17.39
C ALA A 622 -21.99 -0.61 17.68
N THR A 623 -21.81 -1.46 16.66
CA THR A 623 -21.70 -2.91 16.85
C THR A 623 -20.29 -3.34 17.23
N ASP A 624 -19.28 -2.59 16.81
CA ASP A 624 -17.88 -2.80 17.17
C ASP A 624 -17.14 -1.45 17.20
N PRO A 625 -17.10 -0.77 18.36
CA PRO A 625 -16.40 0.52 18.50
C PRO A 625 -14.90 0.43 18.23
N HIS A 626 -14.29 -0.74 18.37
CA HIS A 626 -12.87 -0.97 18.13
C HIS A 626 -12.57 -1.34 16.67
N GLY A 627 -13.58 -1.71 15.89
CA GLY A 627 -13.47 -2.07 14.48
C GLY A 627 -13.34 -0.87 13.53
N ALA A 628 -13.80 -1.06 12.29
CA ALA A 628 -13.84 0.02 11.30
C ALA A 628 -14.86 1.09 11.71
N PRO A 629 -14.50 2.39 11.68
CA PRO A 629 -15.43 3.45 12.00
C PRO A 629 -16.45 3.65 10.87
N LEU A 630 -17.59 4.28 11.19
CA LEU A 630 -18.55 4.76 10.19
C LEU A 630 -17.98 6.01 9.54
N ILE A 631 -17.76 5.99 8.23
CA ILE A 631 -17.18 7.09 7.46
C ILE A 631 -18.23 7.61 6.49
N GLN A 632 -18.64 8.85 6.65
CA GLN A 632 -19.65 9.46 5.77
C GLN A 632 -19.15 10.82 5.27
N PRO A 633 -18.45 10.89 4.12
CA PRO A 633 -17.98 12.17 3.55
C PRO A 633 -19.12 13.04 3.00
N ASN A 634 -20.30 12.46 2.75
CA ASN A 634 -21.45 13.14 2.14
C ASN A 634 -21.15 13.74 0.75
N TYR A 635 -20.40 13.02 -0.11
CA TYR A 635 -20.11 13.49 -1.46
C TYR A 635 -21.38 13.92 -2.21
N PHE A 636 -21.31 15.11 -2.83
CA PHE A 636 -22.41 15.74 -3.56
C PHE A 636 -23.69 15.98 -2.75
N ALA A 637 -23.61 15.99 -1.41
CA ALA A 637 -24.73 16.42 -0.58
C ALA A 637 -25.09 17.89 -0.86
N ASP A 638 -24.08 18.72 -1.12
CA ASP A 638 -24.24 20.04 -1.71
C ASP A 638 -24.08 19.95 -3.24
N ARG A 639 -25.13 20.32 -3.98
CA ARG A 639 -25.14 20.26 -5.44
C ARG A 639 -24.12 21.21 -6.09
N ARG A 640 -23.66 22.24 -5.38
CA ARG A 640 -22.64 23.16 -5.90
C ARG A 640 -21.30 22.47 -6.14
N ASP A 641 -21.08 21.30 -5.54
CA ASP A 641 -19.87 20.50 -5.78
C ASP A 641 -19.78 19.94 -7.20
N LEU A 642 -20.89 19.88 -7.94
CA LEU A 642 -20.92 19.42 -9.34
C LEU A 642 -20.54 20.52 -10.34
N ILE A 643 -20.75 21.80 -10.00
CA ILE A 643 -20.52 22.94 -10.90
C ILE A 643 -19.09 22.96 -11.47
N PRO A 644 -18.02 22.92 -10.65
CA PRO A 644 -16.67 22.94 -11.20
C PRO A 644 -16.39 21.68 -12.04
N LEU A 645 -16.95 20.53 -11.66
CA LEU A 645 -16.72 19.27 -12.36
C LEU A 645 -17.33 19.26 -13.77
N LEU A 646 -18.53 19.82 -13.94
CA LEU A 646 -19.18 19.94 -15.25
C LEU A 646 -18.40 20.87 -16.19
N TYR A 647 -17.92 22.01 -15.69
CA TYR A 647 -17.02 22.88 -16.45
C TYR A 647 -15.73 22.14 -16.87
N ALA A 648 -15.16 21.37 -15.94
CA ALA A 648 -13.93 20.63 -16.18
C ALA A 648 -14.10 19.60 -17.32
N VAL A 649 -15.26 18.97 -17.43
CA VAL A 649 -15.58 18.06 -18.55
C VAL A 649 -15.53 18.80 -19.89
N GLU A 650 -16.13 19.97 -20.00
CA GLU A 650 -16.11 20.75 -21.24
C GLU A 650 -14.67 21.12 -21.66
N PHE A 651 -13.86 21.55 -20.68
CA PHE A 651 -12.45 21.81 -20.90
C PHE A 651 -11.71 20.56 -21.39
N LEU A 652 -11.89 19.41 -20.74
CA LEU A 652 -11.26 18.14 -21.11
C LEU A 652 -11.64 17.67 -22.52
N LEU A 653 -12.91 17.80 -22.90
CA LEU A 653 -13.38 17.48 -24.26
C LEU A 653 -12.78 18.40 -25.32
N SER A 654 -12.49 19.66 -24.96
CA SER A 654 -11.83 20.59 -25.87
C SER A 654 -10.40 20.15 -26.23
N LEU A 655 -9.73 19.43 -25.33
CA LEU A 655 -8.35 18.98 -25.52
C LEU A 655 -8.20 17.97 -26.67
N GLU A 656 -9.23 17.16 -26.95
CA GLU A 656 -9.21 16.21 -28.08
C GLU A 656 -8.99 16.92 -29.43
N LYS A 657 -9.33 18.21 -29.53
CA LYS A 657 -9.20 19.00 -30.76
C LYS A 657 -7.82 19.66 -30.91
N THR A 658 -6.98 19.62 -29.89
CA THR A 658 -5.69 20.32 -29.92
C THR A 658 -4.67 19.55 -30.77
N PRO A 659 -3.64 20.23 -31.32
CA PRO A 659 -2.58 19.58 -32.08
C PRO A 659 -1.91 18.41 -31.33
N ALA A 660 -1.62 18.57 -30.04
CA ALA A 660 -0.96 17.54 -29.23
C ALA A 660 -1.72 16.21 -29.17
N TYR A 661 -3.05 16.28 -28.98
CA TYR A 661 -3.91 15.09 -28.92
C TYR A 661 -4.12 14.50 -30.31
N ARG A 662 -4.39 15.32 -31.33
CA ARG A 662 -4.58 14.87 -32.72
C ARG A 662 -3.35 14.19 -33.31
N ALA A 663 -2.16 14.75 -33.05
CA ALA A 663 -0.89 14.20 -33.52
C ALA A 663 -0.66 12.77 -32.99
N ARG A 664 -1.09 12.51 -31.75
CA ARG A 664 -0.98 11.21 -31.08
C ARG A 664 -2.20 10.30 -31.31
N GLY A 665 -3.31 10.87 -31.78
CA GLY A 665 -4.52 10.13 -32.15
C GLY A 665 -5.33 9.66 -30.95
N ALA A 666 -5.20 10.34 -29.82
CA ALA A 666 -6.01 10.09 -28.64
C ALA A 666 -7.46 10.56 -28.88
N TYR A 667 -8.44 9.82 -28.37
CA TYR A 667 -9.86 10.15 -28.51
C TYR A 667 -10.66 9.67 -27.30
N TYR A 668 -11.70 10.41 -26.89
CA TYR A 668 -12.57 9.93 -25.82
C TYR A 668 -13.44 8.76 -26.30
N VAL A 669 -13.60 7.75 -25.46
CA VAL A 669 -14.56 6.67 -25.71
C VAL A 669 -15.96 7.22 -25.48
N ARG A 670 -16.81 7.14 -26.52
CA ARG A 670 -18.17 7.73 -26.55
C ARG A 670 -19.28 6.72 -26.27
N GLU A 671 -18.92 5.59 -25.68
CA GLU A 671 -19.86 4.57 -25.24
C GLU A 671 -20.30 4.85 -23.79
N PRO A 672 -21.61 4.96 -23.50
CA PRO A 672 -22.09 5.10 -22.14
C PRO A 672 -21.71 3.92 -21.24
N LEU A 673 -21.18 4.21 -20.05
CA LEU A 673 -20.88 3.18 -19.05
C LEU A 673 -22.14 2.45 -18.54
N PRO A 674 -22.05 1.19 -18.07
CA PRO A 674 -23.19 0.34 -17.73
C PRO A 674 -24.27 0.99 -16.86
N ALA A 675 -23.90 1.67 -15.77
CA ALA A 675 -24.85 2.30 -14.85
C ALA A 675 -25.49 3.58 -15.42
N CYS A 676 -24.94 4.14 -16.50
CA CYS A 676 -25.35 5.38 -17.14
C CYS A 676 -25.83 5.20 -18.58
N ARG A 677 -26.17 3.97 -19.00
CA ARG A 677 -26.62 3.65 -20.37
C ARG A 677 -27.90 4.35 -20.80
N ASP A 678 -28.74 4.74 -19.84
CA ASP A 678 -29.99 5.46 -20.12
C ASP A 678 -29.77 6.94 -20.46
N TYR A 679 -28.54 7.44 -20.36
CA TYR A 679 -28.18 8.82 -20.68
C TYR A 679 -27.35 8.89 -21.96
N GLU A 680 -27.65 9.87 -22.81
CA GLU A 680 -26.86 10.14 -24.02
C GLU A 680 -25.48 10.68 -23.65
N TRP A 681 -24.41 10.03 -24.14
CA TRP A 681 -23.04 10.48 -23.94
C TRP A 681 -22.84 11.91 -24.45
N GLY A 682 -22.09 12.75 -23.73
CA GLY A 682 -21.87 14.15 -24.13
C GLY A 682 -22.86 15.13 -23.51
N THR A 683 -23.92 14.64 -22.85
CA THR A 683 -24.91 15.50 -22.20
C THR A 683 -24.56 15.75 -20.72
N GLU A 684 -25.02 16.88 -20.18
CA GLU A 684 -24.91 17.17 -18.75
C GLU A 684 -25.52 16.04 -17.89
N GLY A 685 -26.64 15.45 -18.34
CA GLY A 685 -27.29 14.32 -17.66
C GLY A 685 -26.38 13.10 -17.53
N TYR A 686 -25.62 12.76 -18.57
CA TYR A 686 -24.65 11.69 -18.53
C TYR A 686 -23.52 11.97 -17.52
N TYR A 687 -22.98 13.18 -17.49
CA TYR A 687 -21.90 13.55 -16.56
C TYR A 687 -22.37 13.61 -15.11
N ILE A 688 -23.61 14.04 -14.85
CA ILE A 688 -24.23 13.95 -13.52
C ILE A 688 -24.45 12.50 -13.12
N CYS A 689 -24.82 11.61 -14.06
CA CYS A 689 -24.90 10.18 -13.80
C CYS A 689 -23.54 9.63 -13.41
N LEU A 690 -22.47 9.89 -14.19
CA LEU A 690 -21.10 9.48 -13.85
C LEU A 690 -20.71 9.95 -12.44
N ALA A 691 -21.00 11.21 -12.12
CA ALA A 691 -20.71 11.77 -10.81
C ALA A 691 -21.36 11.01 -9.66
N LYS A 692 -22.57 10.47 -9.82
CA LYS A 692 -23.30 9.73 -8.77
C LYS A 692 -22.97 8.24 -8.74
N GLU A 693 -22.92 7.62 -9.91
CA GLU A 693 -22.72 6.18 -10.06
C GLU A 693 -21.26 5.80 -9.80
N TYR A 694 -20.36 6.48 -10.50
CA TYR A 694 -18.91 6.25 -10.49
C TYR A 694 -18.19 7.37 -9.72
N THR A 695 -18.80 7.84 -8.62
CA THR A 695 -18.13 8.78 -7.70
C THR A 695 -16.81 8.16 -7.24
N SER A 696 -15.77 8.98 -7.19
CA SER A 696 -14.49 8.54 -6.64
C SER A 696 -13.88 9.62 -5.75
N THR A 697 -13.07 9.18 -4.80
CA THR A 697 -12.28 10.04 -3.93
C THR A 697 -10.84 10.10 -4.44
N THR A 698 -10.17 11.21 -4.19
CA THR A 698 -8.71 11.33 -4.41
C THR A 698 -7.91 11.08 -3.14
N TYR A 699 -8.58 10.51 -2.12
CA TYR A 699 -8.03 10.01 -0.88
C TYR A 699 -7.35 11.07 -0.02
N HIS A 700 -7.97 12.25 0.06
CA HIS A 700 -7.51 13.42 0.80
C HIS A 700 -8.44 13.82 1.98
N PRO A 701 -8.95 12.90 2.82
CA PRO A 701 -9.83 13.27 3.92
C PRO A 701 -9.13 14.15 4.96
N VAL A 702 -9.82 15.19 5.43
CA VAL A 702 -9.33 16.13 6.45
C VAL A 702 -10.46 16.61 7.38
N GLY A 703 -10.11 17.39 8.41
CA GLY A 703 -11.05 18.23 9.16
C GLY A 703 -11.78 17.59 10.34
N THR A 704 -11.56 16.31 10.61
CA THR A 704 -12.25 15.54 11.65
C THR A 704 -11.85 15.87 13.09
N CYS A 705 -10.80 16.65 13.29
CA CYS A 705 -10.42 17.27 14.57
C CYS A 705 -10.07 18.74 14.33
N LYS A 706 -10.97 19.45 13.66
CA LYS A 706 -10.85 20.83 13.18
C LYS A 706 -10.11 21.76 14.16
N MET A 707 -9.12 22.47 13.63
CA MET A 707 -8.48 23.61 14.28
C MET A 707 -9.36 24.86 14.17
N GLY A 708 -9.54 25.57 15.28
CA GLY A 708 -10.28 26.83 15.29
C GLY A 708 -10.10 27.59 16.60
N PRO A 709 -10.58 28.85 16.67
CA PRO A 709 -10.61 29.61 17.91
C PRO A 709 -11.59 28.98 18.90
N LYS A 710 -11.48 29.36 20.18
CA LYS A 710 -12.28 28.73 21.26
C LYS A 710 -13.78 28.96 21.09
N GLU A 711 -14.14 30.04 20.40
CA GLU A 711 -15.51 30.46 20.11
C GLU A 711 -16.13 29.69 18.94
N ASP A 712 -15.31 28.99 18.12
CA ASP A 712 -15.80 28.12 17.06
C ASP A 712 -16.33 26.83 17.66
N ALA A 713 -17.65 26.65 17.60
CA ALA A 713 -18.33 25.48 18.16
C ALA A 713 -17.94 24.16 17.50
N GLU A 714 -17.35 24.20 16.29
CA GLU A 714 -16.86 23.02 15.57
C GLU A 714 -15.37 22.74 15.83
N ALA A 715 -14.69 23.56 16.63
CA ALA A 715 -13.26 23.39 16.91
C ALA A 715 -12.99 22.28 17.95
N VAL A 716 -11.99 21.44 17.65
CA VAL A 716 -11.48 20.38 18.52
C VAL A 716 -10.12 20.75 19.10
N VAL A 717 -9.28 21.41 18.31
CA VAL A 717 -7.96 21.89 18.72
C VAL A 717 -7.81 23.39 18.53
N ASP A 718 -6.97 24.01 19.35
CA ASP A 718 -6.60 25.42 19.19
C ASP A 718 -5.54 25.64 18.09
N SER A 719 -5.16 26.90 17.85
CA SER A 719 -4.16 27.27 16.84
C SER A 719 -2.75 26.73 17.11
N GLU A 720 -2.47 26.20 18.31
CA GLU A 720 -1.23 25.49 18.64
C GLU A 720 -1.45 23.97 18.67
N LEU A 721 -2.57 23.48 18.15
CA LEU A 721 -2.94 22.07 18.02
C LEU A 721 -3.20 21.34 19.35
N ARG A 722 -3.49 22.08 20.43
CA ARG A 722 -3.86 21.49 21.73
C ARG A 722 -5.35 21.16 21.75
N VAL A 723 -5.69 19.98 22.26
CA VAL A 723 -7.09 19.56 22.41
C VAL A 723 -7.80 20.41 23.46
N TYR A 724 -8.97 20.96 23.12
CA TYR A 724 -9.70 21.81 24.04
C TYR A 724 -10.16 21.07 25.29
N GLY A 725 -9.78 21.59 26.45
CA GLY A 725 -10.19 21.05 27.75
C GLY A 725 -9.45 19.79 28.20
N VAL A 726 -8.48 19.29 27.43
CA VAL A 726 -7.60 18.17 27.82
C VAL A 726 -6.15 18.62 27.75
N LYS A 727 -5.49 18.72 28.89
CA LYS A 727 -4.09 19.13 28.98
C LYS A 727 -3.17 18.01 28.52
N TYR A 728 -2.02 18.41 27.96
CA TYR A 728 -0.95 17.51 27.52
C TYR A 728 -1.35 16.52 26.42
N LEU A 729 -2.35 16.91 25.62
CA LEU A 729 -2.80 16.18 24.45
C LEU A 729 -2.82 17.12 23.24
N ARG A 730 -2.18 16.69 22.15
CA ARG A 730 -2.24 17.38 20.85
C ARG A 730 -2.65 16.43 19.75
N VAL A 731 -3.22 17.00 18.69
CA VAL A 731 -3.47 16.32 17.43
C VAL A 731 -2.61 16.99 16.36
N ILE A 732 -1.70 16.24 15.75
CA ILE A 732 -0.78 16.74 14.73
C ILE A 732 -0.87 15.80 13.53
N ASP A 733 -1.88 16.01 12.68
CA ASP A 733 -2.07 15.35 11.40
C ASP A 733 -3.10 16.11 10.54
N ALA A 734 -3.53 15.54 9.41
CA ALA A 734 -4.48 16.15 8.48
C ALA A 734 -5.89 16.38 9.05
N SER A 735 -6.26 15.74 10.16
CA SER A 735 -7.58 15.92 10.79
C SER A 735 -7.81 17.35 11.28
N ILE A 736 -6.74 18.12 11.52
CA ILE A 736 -6.84 19.48 12.06
C ILE A 736 -7.20 20.53 11.02
N MET A 737 -7.09 20.23 9.73
CA MET A 737 -7.30 21.26 8.69
C MET A 737 -8.75 21.78 8.75
N PRO A 738 -8.99 23.09 8.98
CA PRO A 738 -10.34 23.60 9.04
C PRO A 738 -11.06 23.54 7.70
N VAL A 739 -10.31 23.77 6.62
CA VAL A 739 -10.72 23.59 5.22
C VAL A 739 -9.56 22.93 4.47
N ILE A 740 -9.86 21.98 3.60
CA ILE A 740 -8.89 21.32 2.74
C ILE A 740 -8.20 22.33 1.84
N ILE A 741 -6.93 22.11 1.57
CA ILE A 741 -6.15 22.95 0.66
C ILE A 741 -6.41 22.56 -0.79
N ARG A 742 -6.15 23.46 -1.73
CA ARG A 742 -6.25 23.20 -3.16
C ARG A 742 -5.08 22.35 -3.65
N GLY A 743 -5.15 21.04 -3.48
CA GLY A 743 -4.11 20.11 -3.92
C GLY A 743 -4.03 18.82 -3.11
N ASN A 744 -2.98 18.01 -3.33
CA ASN A 744 -2.76 16.80 -2.56
C ASN A 744 -2.35 17.11 -1.11
N THR A 745 -2.78 16.28 -0.15
CA THR A 745 -2.66 16.61 1.29
C THR A 745 -1.42 16.08 2.00
N ASN A 746 -0.54 15.32 1.32
CA ASN A 746 0.64 14.74 1.96
C ASN A 746 1.68 15.79 2.40
N ALA A 747 2.09 16.71 1.51
CA ALA A 747 3.03 17.78 1.89
C ALA A 747 2.44 18.73 2.95
N PRO A 748 1.17 19.17 2.86
CA PRO A 748 0.51 19.92 3.93
C PRO A 748 0.52 19.20 5.28
N THR A 749 0.34 17.88 5.30
CA THR A 749 0.38 17.07 6.53
C THR A 749 1.77 17.07 7.17
N MET A 750 2.82 17.00 6.35
CA MET A 750 4.21 17.10 6.83
C MET A 750 4.52 18.51 7.35
N MET A 751 4.03 19.55 6.67
CA MET A 751 4.14 20.94 7.15
C MET A 751 3.44 21.12 8.49
N ILE A 752 2.22 20.60 8.66
CA ILE A 752 1.49 20.61 9.94
C ILE A 752 2.33 19.95 11.03
N ALA A 753 3.03 18.86 10.72
CA ALA A 753 3.92 18.20 11.66
C ALA A 753 5.14 19.05 12.05
N GLU A 754 5.85 19.63 11.09
CA GLU A 754 6.98 20.54 11.35
C GLU A 754 6.56 21.73 12.21
N ARG A 755 5.43 22.36 11.88
CA ARG A 755 4.86 23.48 12.63
C ARG A 755 4.36 23.07 14.01
N GLY A 756 3.69 21.93 14.10
CA GLY A 756 3.18 21.35 15.33
C GLY A 756 4.28 21.06 16.34
N VAL A 757 5.39 20.48 15.89
CA VAL A 757 6.55 20.24 16.77
C VAL A 757 7.21 21.52 17.23
N ASP A 758 7.28 22.55 16.38
CA ASP A 758 7.76 23.87 16.80
C ASP A 758 6.93 24.44 17.98
N PHE A 759 5.60 24.27 17.96
CA PHE A 759 4.76 24.64 19.11
C PHE A 759 5.09 23.81 20.36
N VAL A 760 5.28 22.49 20.22
CA VAL A 760 5.65 21.60 21.34
C VAL A 760 7.00 22.02 21.94
N ILE A 761 8.01 22.25 21.10
CA ILE A 761 9.35 22.65 21.54
C ILE A 761 9.31 23.98 22.29
N ARG A 762 8.67 25.00 21.71
CA ARG A 762 8.54 26.32 22.35
C ARG A 762 7.81 26.24 23.68
N HIS A 763 6.75 25.43 23.77
CA HIS A 763 6.00 25.24 25.00
C HIS A 763 6.88 24.66 26.12
N TRP A 764 7.57 23.55 25.86
CA TRP A 764 8.35 22.86 26.89
C TRP A 764 9.66 23.56 27.24
N ASN A 765 10.31 24.23 26.30
CA ASN A 765 11.48 25.05 26.60
C ASN A 765 11.13 26.20 27.56
N LYS A 766 9.96 26.83 27.37
CA LYS A 766 9.48 27.90 28.26
C LYS A 766 9.12 27.39 29.65
N ILE A 767 8.61 26.17 29.78
CA ILE A 767 8.32 25.56 31.09
C ILE A 767 9.63 25.21 31.81
N LEU A 768 10.57 24.58 31.11
CA LEU A 768 11.87 24.20 31.69
C LEU A 768 12.71 25.40 32.10
N SER A 769 12.66 26.51 31.35
CA SER A 769 13.38 27.73 31.73
C SER A 769 12.83 28.31 33.03
N LYS A 770 11.50 28.35 33.19
CA LYS A 770 10.87 28.85 34.42
C LYS A 770 11.19 27.99 35.65
N GLN A 771 11.21 26.67 35.49
CA GLN A 771 11.60 25.75 36.57
C GLN A 771 13.05 25.99 37.01
N ASN A 772 13.95 26.21 36.06
CA ASN A 772 15.36 26.52 36.36
C ASN A 772 15.55 27.90 37.02
N ASP A 773 14.68 28.87 36.75
CA ASP A 773 14.73 30.20 37.38
C ASP A 773 14.13 30.17 38.80
N GLU A 774 13.09 29.36 39.03
CA GLU A 774 12.51 29.13 40.37
C GLU A 774 13.48 28.35 41.29
N ASP A 775 14.19 27.34 40.78
CA ASP A 775 15.21 26.59 41.53
C ASP A 775 16.50 27.40 41.81
N LYS A 776 16.66 28.57 41.17
CA LYS A 776 17.80 29.50 41.37
C LYS A 776 17.45 30.74 42.20
N SER A 777 16.20 30.89 42.61
CA SER A 777 15.79 31.89 43.59
C SER A 777 16.17 31.39 44.99
N PRO A 778 16.99 32.13 45.77
CA PRO A 778 17.48 31.70 47.08
C PRO A 778 16.38 31.50 48.13
#